data_AF-G0WG99-F1
#
_entry.id   AF-G0WG99-F1
#
_cell.length_a   1.000
_cell.length_b   1.000
_cell.length_c   1.000
_cell.angle_alpha   90.00
_cell.angle_beta   90.00
_cell.angle_gamma   90.00
#
_symmetry.space_group_name_H-M   'P 1'
#
loop_
_entity.id
_entity.type
_entity.pdbx_description
1 polymer ?
#
loop_
_entity_poly.entity_id
_entity_poly.type
_entity_poly.pdbx_seq_one_letter_code
_entity_poly.pdbx_strand_id
1 'polypeptide(L)'
;MPDVSGATSASNPNFTKTFIEPFNNYETPLTCKRNREKDQCDNQPYYDPIKLNTFPPEILQLIFDQIDSYSPQYTINLANIIEALNCERTTYLYPNLINDLKNKFFLLNLTKLSKEELLSKELIKLLFNDSNNNFNVETDPQKSFILERNELKLSSNLQEENGTKKILYIIDDSILSKEGEDTQTNNNKIPLFQKPIDLIYLPKNQINFDSKNDSIIPILQSLPLGISVNNLIFDFASSSSSSSTSQNHHDMTVYAGKKLFGLLDFEFFSFRQNNLNDRYPEFFMSNSSTQNSWLHPRINQISFPFIETLLMDYMTIDTFIYNILTNLSEMFPYTTTNSDNNQFLSPSLYSTHSNASSNHDYYFQEHDNIDSQDHNHHNRNHNESCIQSIFKEFLKNVKFYFPDLKSLKFIQKKKSYITNGNYEETCNFIDLSTLMLQKFKSNNIPLIYLFQLHSLKNWYIPKIKHFTGHRFKFNETTMTGSPERYNSKLIENLDFLHSMIATETNDATPYFRINLIPEGVIRTKILNWIPLSINDSYHLNSYGKEPNTTTTTNSTTENNNNDNYRDTFQNKTLSVNSHDDLNNNNETISFSNNNKPFFCLKSKSLQVLELKFLNGLTNLKIINIQGLYLSNLQKIILNNDKFKLSKPIISDKRNSIIMINSMEANNEFIPIEFSNWNDLTSCTELNFTSSSSSLNKVNQNSNTKSNLIFCIKNLKENLPNLKFRESFENFFDERQKFIVV
;
A
#
# COMPACT_ATOMS: atom_id res chain seq x y z
N MET A 1 -70.81 50.20 8.89
CA MET A 1 -71.13 50.69 7.54
C MET A 1 -69.83 50.81 6.75
N PRO A 2 -69.75 50.26 5.53
CA PRO A 2 -70.11 48.91 5.09
C PRO A 2 -68.85 48.15 4.58
N ASP A 3 -68.80 46.82 4.68
CA ASP A 3 -68.90 45.81 3.59
C ASP A 3 -67.67 45.69 2.66
N VAL A 4 -67.29 44.59 2.00
CA VAL A 4 -67.48 43.12 2.01
C VAL A 4 -66.61 42.64 0.82
N SER A 5 -66.08 41.40 0.90
CA SER A 5 -65.70 40.49 -0.20
C SER A 5 -64.42 40.72 -1.04
N GLY A 6 -63.83 39.58 -1.43
CA GLY A 6 -63.23 39.43 -2.76
C GLY A 6 -61.95 38.61 -2.80
N ALA A 7 -62.07 37.34 -3.16
CA ALA A 7 -60.97 36.38 -3.25
C ALA A 7 -60.18 36.43 -4.57
N THR A 8 -59.03 35.75 -4.54
CA THR A 8 -58.33 34.98 -5.61
C THR A 8 -57.09 35.54 -6.32
N SER A 9 -56.11 34.62 -6.40
CA SER A 9 -55.14 34.36 -7.47
C SER A 9 -53.68 34.85 -7.32
N ALA A 10 -52.85 33.85 -7.00
CA ALA A 10 -51.49 33.54 -7.48
C ALA A 10 -50.69 34.60 -8.26
N SER A 11 -49.46 34.83 -7.82
CA SER A 11 -48.27 34.56 -8.65
C SER A 11 -46.96 34.65 -7.83
N ASN A 12 -46.06 33.72 -8.16
CA ASN A 12 -44.67 33.52 -7.74
C ASN A 12 -43.89 34.73 -7.19
N PRO A 13 -42.91 34.43 -6.33
CA PRO A 13 -41.56 34.87 -6.63
C PRO A 13 -40.59 33.68 -6.74
N ASN A 14 -39.89 33.66 -7.86
CA ASN A 14 -38.67 32.91 -8.10
C ASN A 14 -37.69 33.13 -6.94
N PHE A 15 -37.38 32.06 -6.20
CA PHE A 15 -36.12 31.98 -5.46
C PHE A 15 -35.15 31.13 -6.26
N THR A 16 -34.16 31.83 -6.81
CA THR A 16 -32.97 31.29 -7.45
C THR A 16 -32.28 30.28 -6.54
N LYS A 17 -32.08 29.06 -7.07
CA LYS A 17 -31.13 28.06 -6.56
C LYS A 17 -29.74 28.68 -6.44
N THR A 18 -29.30 28.96 -5.22
CA THR A 18 -27.87 29.03 -4.89
C THR A 18 -27.43 27.63 -4.48
N PHE A 19 -26.60 27.03 -5.32
CA PHE A 19 -25.82 25.84 -5.03
C PHE A 19 -25.00 26.05 -3.77
N ILE A 20 -25.17 25.19 -2.78
CA ILE A 20 -24.21 25.00 -1.68
C ILE A 20 -23.45 23.73 -2.03
N GLU A 21 -22.18 23.87 -2.39
CA GLU A 21 -21.23 22.78 -2.56
C GLU A 21 -20.94 22.10 -1.20
N PRO A 22 -20.56 20.81 -1.18
CA PRO A 22 -20.36 20.06 0.05
C PRO A 22 -19.22 20.66 0.90
N PHE A 23 -19.43 20.67 2.21
CA PHE A 23 -18.55 21.18 3.27
C PHE A 23 -17.10 20.65 3.20
N ASN A 24 -16.28 21.22 2.32
CA ASN A 24 -14.83 21.06 2.33
C ASN A 24 -14.04 22.29 1.89
N ASN A 25 -14.65 23.44 1.61
CA ASN A 25 -13.93 24.69 1.36
C ASN A 25 -14.74 25.91 1.82
N TYR A 26 -14.21 26.67 2.78
CA TYR A 26 -14.63 28.05 3.03
C TYR A 26 -13.43 28.98 2.82
N GLU A 27 -13.42 29.68 1.70
CA GLU A 27 -12.79 31.00 1.58
C GLU A 27 -13.89 32.04 1.38
N THR A 28 -13.82 33.17 2.08
CA THR A 28 -14.68 34.34 1.85
C THR A 28 -13.92 35.37 1.00
N PRO A 29 -14.59 36.16 0.12
CA PRO A 29 -13.90 37.01 -0.82
C PRO A 29 -13.62 38.39 -0.22
N LEU A 30 -12.34 38.73 -0.05
CA LEU A 30 -11.90 40.11 0.05
C LEU A 30 -11.40 40.58 -1.32
N THR A 31 -12.08 41.58 -1.86
CA THR A 31 -11.68 42.29 -3.07
C THR A 31 -10.41 43.09 -2.80
N CYS A 32 -9.29 42.70 -3.43
CA CYS A 32 -8.15 43.59 -3.59
C CYS A 32 -7.49 43.43 -4.96
N LYS A 33 -7.22 44.56 -5.60
CA LYS A 33 -6.77 44.69 -6.99
C LYS A 33 -5.32 44.21 -7.17
N ARG A 34 -5.10 43.53 -8.30
CA ARG A 34 -3.86 43.35 -9.08
C ARG A 34 -2.54 43.71 -8.38
N ASN A 35 -1.68 42.70 -8.18
CA ASN A 35 -0.35 42.63 -8.80
C ASN A 35 0.20 41.19 -8.75
N ARG A 36 1.00 40.85 -9.77
CA ARG A 36 1.64 39.55 -9.97
C ARG A 36 2.72 39.31 -8.92
N GLU A 37 2.61 38.22 -8.17
CA GLU A 37 3.73 37.40 -7.73
C GLU A 37 3.18 36.03 -7.30
N LYS A 38 3.84 34.97 -7.77
CA LYS A 38 3.54 33.57 -7.42
C LYS A 38 4.09 33.30 -6.02
N ASP A 39 3.54 32.27 -5.38
CA ASP A 39 3.95 31.65 -4.11
C ASP A 39 3.20 32.17 -2.86
N GLN A 40 1.94 31.75 -2.71
CA GLN A 40 1.26 31.68 -1.40
C GLN A 40 -0.04 30.84 -1.48
N CYS A 41 0.11 29.52 -1.60
CA CYS A 41 -0.92 28.54 -1.21
C CYS A 41 -0.18 27.33 -0.64
N ASP A 42 -0.25 27.10 0.68
CA ASP A 42 -0.09 25.78 1.34
C ASP A 42 0.16 25.93 2.86
N ASN A 43 -0.71 26.67 3.56
CA ASN A 43 -0.84 26.54 5.02
C ASN A 43 -2.32 26.42 5.34
N GLN A 44 -2.93 25.26 5.06
CA GLN A 44 -4.22 24.94 5.66
C GLN A 44 -3.99 24.61 7.15
N PRO A 45 -4.69 25.26 8.09
CA PRO A 45 -4.65 24.86 9.48
C PRO A 45 -5.21 23.43 9.58
N TYR A 46 -4.47 22.57 10.27
CA TYR A 46 -4.92 21.22 10.62
C TYR A 46 -6.13 21.36 11.55
N TYR A 47 -7.34 21.33 10.99
CA TYR A 47 -8.57 21.33 11.77
C TYR A 47 -8.65 20.02 12.54
N ASP A 48 -8.61 20.09 13.87
CA ASP A 48 -9.10 18.99 14.69
C ASP A 48 -10.55 18.72 14.26
N PRO A 49 -10.92 17.47 13.92
CA PRO A 49 -12.28 17.16 13.53
C PRO A 49 -13.21 17.59 14.66
N ILE A 50 -14.06 18.58 14.38
CA ILE A 50 -15.00 19.13 15.37
C ILE A 50 -15.82 17.95 15.90
N LYS A 51 -15.75 17.71 17.22
CA LYS A 51 -16.48 16.60 17.82
C LYS A 51 -17.97 16.86 17.62
N LEU A 52 -18.68 15.94 16.96
CA LEU A 52 -20.09 16.12 16.63
C LEU A 52 -20.96 16.40 17.86
N ASN A 53 -20.57 15.85 19.02
CA ASN A 53 -21.24 16.08 20.30
C ASN A 53 -21.17 17.55 20.81
N THR A 54 -20.43 18.43 20.13
CA THR A 54 -20.40 19.87 20.44
C THR A 54 -21.42 20.67 19.65
N PHE A 55 -22.02 20.10 18.60
CA PHE A 55 -23.01 20.81 17.78
C PHE A 55 -24.41 20.78 18.40
N PRO A 56 -25.19 21.87 18.24
CA PRO A 56 -26.62 21.86 18.55
C PRO A 56 -27.37 20.80 17.71
N PRO A 57 -28.44 20.20 18.24
CA PRO A 57 -29.25 19.21 17.52
C PRO A 57 -29.80 19.69 16.17
N GLU A 58 -30.11 20.97 16.03
CA GLU A 58 -30.58 21.57 14.77
C GLU A 58 -29.49 21.52 13.68
N ILE A 59 -28.23 21.68 14.07
CA ILE A 59 -27.10 21.56 13.13
C ILE A 59 -26.86 20.08 12.79
N LEU A 60 -26.98 19.17 13.76
CA LEU A 60 -26.87 17.74 13.50
C LEU A 60 -27.98 17.24 12.55
N GLN A 61 -29.19 17.80 12.64
CA GLN A 61 -30.27 17.55 11.69
C GLN A 61 -29.90 18.02 10.28
N LEU A 62 -29.37 19.25 10.14
CA LEU A 62 -28.93 19.76 8.84
C LEU A 62 -27.79 18.95 8.23
N ILE A 63 -26.84 18.50 9.06
CA ILE A 63 -25.77 17.60 8.62
C ILE A 63 -26.39 16.29 8.12
N PHE A 64 -27.33 15.71 8.86
CA PHE A 64 -28.03 14.49 8.47
C PHE A 64 -28.75 14.63 7.12
N ASP A 65 -29.49 15.71 6.90
CA ASP A 65 -30.24 15.96 5.66
C ASP A 65 -29.32 16.10 4.42
N GLN A 66 -28.02 16.31 4.63
CA GLN A 66 -27.00 16.37 3.58
C GLN A 66 -26.25 15.04 3.36
N ILE A 67 -26.41 14.04 4.23
CA ILE A 67 -25.72 12.76 4.04
C ILE A 67 -26.43 11.97 2.94
N ASP A 68 -25.68 11.68 1.88
CA ASP A 68 -26.15 10.79 0.83
C ASP A 68 -26.41 9.38 1.37
N SER A 69 -27.67 8.94 1.32
CA SER A 69 -28.10 7.59 1.72
C SER A 69 -27.44 6.45 0.95
N TYR A 70 -26.96 6.74 -0.27
CA TYR A 70 -26.24 5.78 -1.11
C TYR A 70 -24.74 5.72 -0.79
N SER A 71 -24.22 6.68 -0.02
CA SER A 71 -22.83 6.69 0.40
C SER A 71 -22.49 5.40 1.17
N PRO A 72 -21.35 4.74 0.86
CA PRO A 72 -20.85 3.64 1.68
C PRO A 72 -20.64 4.05 3.15
N GLN A 73 -20.40 5.34 3.42
CA GLN A 73 -20.16 5.87 4.76
C GLN A 73 -21.44 6.20 5.53
N TYR A 74 -22.63 6.15 4.88
CA TYR A 74 -23.90 6.55 5.48
C TYR A 74 -24.15 5.91 6.84
N THR A 75 -23.94 4.59 6.96
CA THR A 75 -24.21 3.85 8.21
C THR A 75 -23.34 4.34 9.37
N ILE A 76 -22.06 4.60 9.11
CA ILE A 76 -21.12 5.06 10.15
C ILE A 76 -21.36 6.52 10.49
N ASN A 77 -21.58 7.38 9.49
CA ASN A 77 -21.87 8.79 9.72
C ASN A 77 -23.16 8.96 10.53
N LEU A 78 -24.19 8.18 10.21
CA LEU A 78 -25.46 8.20 10.94
C LEU A 78 -25.31 7.63 12.36
N ALA A 79 -24.52 6.56 12.55
CA ALA A 79 -24.21 6.07 13.90
C ALA A 79 -23.50 7.13 14.76
N ASN A 80 -22.55 7.87 14.19
CA ASN A 80 -21.84 8.95 14.88
C ASN A 80 -22.77 10.13 15.24
N ILE A 81 -23.75 10.45 14.38
CA ILE A 81 -24.78 11.45 14.70
C ILE A 81 -25.67 10.96 15.84
N ILE A 82 -26.11 9.70 15.80
CA ILE A 82 -26.89 9.10 16.87
C ILE A 82 -26.10 9.13 18.18
N GLU A 83 -24.81 8.78 18.16
CA GLU A 83 -23.92 8.85 19.32
C GLU A 83 -23.83 10.26 19.88
N ALA A 84 -23.60 11.26 19.01
CA ALA A 84 -23.55 12.67 19.41
C ALA A 84 -24.87 13.14 20.04
N LEU A 85 -26.01 12.68 19.53
CA LEU A 85 -27.35 12.97 20.06
C LEU A 85 -27.70 12.15 21.32
N ASN A 86 -26.96 11.09 21.64
CA ASN A 86 -27.29 10.20 22.77
C ASN A 86 -26.63 10.64 24.09
N CYS A 87 -26.28 11.92 24.23
CA CYS A 87 -25.87 12.48 25.53
C CYS A 87 -27.10 12.76 26.41
N GLU A 88 -26.94 12.68 27.75
CA GLU A 88 -28.06 12.70 28.71
C GLU A 88 -29.06 13.85 28.50
N ARG A 89 -28.59 15.03 28.07
CA ARG A 89 -29.45 16.19 27.84
C ARG A 89 -30.24 16.11 26.54
N THR A 90 -29.63 15.64 25.45
CA THR A 90 -30.25 15.65 24.12
C THR A 90 -31.23 14.51 23.93
N THR A 91 -31.01 13.36 24.55
CA THR A 91 -31.94 12.22 24.49
C THR A 91 -33.32 12.58 25.06
N TYR A 92 -33.37 13.44 26.08
CA TYR A 92 -34.62 13.94 26.65
C TYR A 92 -35.30 14.99 25.75
N LEU A 93 -34.51 15.84 25.11
CA LEU A 93 -35.02 16.96 24.31
C LEU A 93 -35.49 16.54 22.91
N TYR A 94 -34.85 15.52 22.31
CA TYR A 94 -35.11 15.11 20.92
C TYR A 94 -35.28 13.59 20.74
N PRO A 95 -36.11 12.90 21.55
CA PRO A 95 -36.30 11.45 21.45
C PRO A 95 -36.86 11.01 20.09
N ASN A 96 -37.73 11.83 19.49
CA ASN A 96 -38.34 11.55 18.19
C ASN A 96 -37.30 11.57 17.08
N LEU A 97 -36.35 12.51 17.10
CA LEU A 97 -35.30 12.59 16.10
C LEU A 97 -34.41 11.35 16.12
N ILE A 98 -33.96 10.93 17.32
CA ILE A 98 -33.15 9.71 17.46
C ILE A 98 -33.92 8.49 16.93
N ASN A 99 -35.22 8.40 17.24
CA ASN A 99 -36.08 7.33 16.75
C ASN A 99 -36.22 7.36 15.21
N ASP A 100 -36.43 8.54 14.62
CA ASP A 100 -36.56 8.72 13.17
C ASP A 100 -35.28 8.35 12.43
N LEU A 101 -34.12 8.69 12.99
CA LEU A 101 -32.80 8.32 12.47
C LEU A 101 -32.60 6.80 12.53
N LYS A 102 -32.92 6.16 13.65
CA LYS A 102 -32.86 4.69 13.78
C LYS A 102 -33.83 3.98 12.82
N ASN A 103 -34.98 4.59 12.54
CA ASN A 103 -35.96 4.08 11.59
C ASN A 103 -35.49 4.16 10.13
N LYS A 104 -34.36 4.80 9.82
CA LYS A 104 -33.74 4.75 8.48
C LYS A 104 -33.06 3.43 8.16
N PHE A 105 -32.91 2.55 9.15
CA PHE A 105 -32.27 1.26 8.97
C PHE A 105 -33.28 0.11 9.05
N PHE A 106 -33.07 -0.88 8.19
CA PHE A 106 -33.68 -2.20 8.31
C PHE A 106 -32.58 -3.20 8.69
N LEU A 107 -32.50 -3.53 9.98
CA LEU A 107 -31.47 -4.43 10.51
C LEU A 107 -31.99 -5.86 10.49
N LEU A 108 -31.22 -6.76 9.88
CA LEU A 108 -31.48 -8.20 9.88
C LEU A 108 -30.35 -8.89 10.63
N ASN A 109 -30.67 -9.44 11.81
CA ASN A 109 -29.73 -10.22 12.59
C ASN A 109 -29.70 -11.68 12.11
N LEU A 110 -28.58 -12.10 11.52
CA LEU A 110 -28.35 -13.46 11.04
C LEU A 110 -27.45 -14.28 11.99
N THR A 111 -27.06 -13.70 13.13
CA THR A 111 -26.22 -14.35 14.13
C THR A 111 -27.03 -15.25 15.07
N LYS A 112 -26.34 -16.17 15.76
CA LYS A 112 -26.90 -16.93 16.89
C LYS A 112 -26.64 -16.26 18.26
N LEU A 113 -26.09 -15.04 18.27
CA LEU A 113 -25.73 -14.33 19.50
C LEU A 113 -26.98 -13.88 20.27
N SER A 114 -26.87 -13.82 21.59
CA SER A 114 -27.94 -13.26 22.42
C SER A 114 -28.11 -11.74 22.18
N LYS A 115 -29.27 -11.18 22.54
CA LYS A 115 -29.48 -9.73 22.46
C LYS A 115 -28.46 -8.98 23.32
N GLU A 116 -28.11 -9.47 24.51
CA GLU A 116 -27.11 -8.84 25.37
C GLU A 116 -25.71 -8.86 24.73
N GLU A 117 -25.32 -9.97 24.11
CA GLU A 117 -24.04 -10.09 23.41
C GLU A 117 -23.95 -9.14 22.21
N LEU A 118 -25.03 -8.98 21.45
CA LEU A 118 -25.08 -8.04 20.32
C LEU A 118 -24.99 -6.59 20.78
N LEU A 119 -25.68 -6.23 21.86
CA LEU A 119 -25.65 -4.88 22.44
C LEU A 119 -24.32 -4.55 23.14
N SER A 120 -23.44 -5.53 23.35
CA SER A 120 -22.06 -5.28 23.79
C SER A 120 -21.18 -4.63 22.71
N LYS A 121 -21.63 -4.65 21.45
CA LYS A 121 -20.92 -4.08 20.30
C LYS A 121 -21.27 -2.61 20.13
N GLU A 122 -20.27 -1.75 19.94
CA GLU A 122 -20.45 -0.30 20.00
C GLU A 122 -21.35 0.21 18.87
N LEU A 123 -21.14 -0.24 17.64
CA LEU A 123 -21.97 0.19 16.51
C LEU A 123 -23.41 -0.31 16.65
N ILE A 124 -23.60 -1.61 16.94
CA ILE A 124 -24.95 -2.18 17.06
C ILE A 124 -25.73 -1.48 18.17
N LYS A 125 -25.11 -1.21 19.32
CA LYS A 125 -25.74 -0.48 20.43
C LYS A 125 -26.27 0.89 20.01
N LEU A 126 -25.53 1.61 19.16
CA LEU A 126 -25.95 2.92 18.64
C LEU A 126 -27.14 2.80 17.68
N LEU A 127 -27.10 1.82 16.78
CA LEU A 127 -28.11 1.63 15.74
C LEU A 127 -29.41 0.99 16.27
N PHE A 128 -29.34 0.30 17.40
CA PHE A 128 -30.45 -0.46 17.97
C PHE A 128 -31.59 0.44 18.48
N ASN A 129 -32.83 0.06 18.20
CA ASN A 129 -34.05 0.74 18.65
C ASN A 129 -34.99 -0.27 19.34
N ASP A 130 -35.32 -0.06 20.62
CA ASP A 130 -36.24 -0.92 21.37
C ASP A 130 -37.66 -0.97 20.77
N SER A 131 -38.05 0.06 20.01
CA SER A 131 -39.36 0.11 19.34
C SER A 131 -39.40 -0.60 17.99
N ASN A 132 -38.24 -0.96 17.41
CA ASN A 132 -38.19 -1.76 16.19
C ASN A 132 -38.28 -3.25 16.55
N ASN A 133 -39.41 -3.87 16.22
CA ASN A 133 -39.61 -5.33 16.32
C ASN A 133 -38.69 -6.15 15.39
N ASN A 134 -37.86 -5.51 14.56
CA ASN A 134 -37.01 -6.13 13.54
C ASN A 134 -35.77 -6.85 14.11
N PHE A 135 -35.56 -6.83 15.42
CA PHE A 135 -34.52 -7.62 16.08
C PHE A 135 -35.00 -8.98 16.59
N ASN A 136 -36.31 -9.24 16.54
CA ASN A 136 -36.73 -10.62 16.41
C ASN A 136 -36.21 -11.05 15.06
N VAL A 137 -35.30 -12.02 15.05
CA VAL A 137 -35.08 -12.89 13.90
C VAL A 137 -36.50 -13.19 13.41
N GLU A 138 -36.95 -12.53 12.34
CA GLU A 138 -38.17 -12.94 11.66
C GLU A 138 -37.76 -14.28 11.07
N THR A 139 -37.85 -15.33 11.90
CA THR A 139 -37.59 -16.71 11.53
C THR A 139 -38.51 -17.12 10.39
N ASP A 140 -39.54 -16.31 10.14
CA ASP A 140 -40.37 -16.34 8.97
C ASP A 140 -40.29 -15.01 8.19
N PRO A 141 -39.28 -14.82 7.30
CA PRO A 141 -39.25 -13.68 6.38
C PRO A 141 -40.51 -13.58 5.51
N GLN A 142 -41.39 -14.60 5.48
CA GLN A 142 -42.61 -14.57 4.68
C GLN A 142 -43.66 -13.56 5.14
N LYS A 143 -43.58 -13.01 6.37
CA LYS A 143 -44.53 -11.99 6.84
C LYS A 143 -44.29 -10.61 6.24
N SER A 144 -43.02 -10.21 6.12
CA SER A 144 -42.61 -8.91 5.58
C SER A 144 -42.28 -8.98 4.09
N PHE A 145 -41.98 -10.17 3.59
CA PHE A 145 -41.53 -10.41 2.23
C PHE A 145 -42.43 -11.41 1.51
N ILE A 146 -42.84 -11.09 0.30
CA ILE A 146 -43.55 -12.01 -0.58
C ILE A 146 -42.48 -12.76 -1.37
N LEU A 147 -42.45 -14.09 -1.23
CA LEU A 147 -41.60 -14.94 -2.05
C LEU A 147 -42.21 -15.03 -3.46
N GLU A 148 -41.75 -14.19 -4.38
CA GLU A 148 -42.11 -14.26 -5.78
C GLU A 148 -40.98 -14.93 -6.57
N ARG A 149 -41.26 -16.08 -7.20
CA ARG A 149 -40.30 -16.76 -8.11
C ARG A 149 -38.94 -17.07 -7.46
N ASN A 150 -38.93 -17.49 -6.20
CA ASN A 150 -37.73 -17.74 -5.37
C ASN A 150 -36.94 -16.47 -4.95
N GLU A 151 -37.45 -15.28 -5.23
CA GLU A 151 -36.90 -14.02 -4.73
C GLU A 151 -37.81 -13.49 -3.60
N LEU A 152 -37.20 -13.10 -2.47
CA LEU A 152 -37.92 -12.42 -1.40
C LEU A 152 -38.04 -10.94 -1.78
N LYS A 153 -39.20 -10.54 -2.30
CA LYS A 153 -39.50 -9.12 -2.55
C LYS A 153 -40.13 -8.53 -1.29
N LEU A 154 -39.73 -7.30 -0.92
CA LEU A 154 -40.54 -6.54 0.03
C LEU A 154 -41.95 -6.45 -0.52
N SER A 155 -42.95 -6.70 0.33
CA SER A 155 -44.35 -6.49 -0.05
C SER A 155 -44.53 -5.07 -0.61
N SER A 156 -45.37 -4.91 -1.64
CA SER A 156 -45.58 -3.63 -2.34
C SER A 156 -45.93 -2.49 -1.39
N ASN A 157 -46.66 -2.77 -0.30
CA ASN A 157 -47.01 -1.79 0.73
C ASN A 157 -45.78 -1.23 1.47
N LEU A 158 -44.73 -2.04 1.62
CA LEU A 158 -43.46 -1.62 2.22
C LEU A 158 -42.57 -0.91 1.20
N GLN A 159 -42.75 -1.07 -0.12
CA GLN A 159 -41.90 -0.41 -1.11
C GLN A 159 -42.14 1.10 -1.20
N GLU A 160 -43.37 1.56 -1.02
CA GLU A 160 -43.72 3.00 -1.08
C GLU A 160 -43.27 3.76 0.18
N GLU A 161 -43.36 3.17 1.37
CA GLU A 161 -42.89 3.79 2.62
C GLU A 161 -41.38 3.60 2.90
N ASN A 162 -40.76 2.53 2.37
CA ASN A 162 -39.34 2.21 2.65
C ASN A 162 -38.38 2.51 1.50
N GLY A 163 -38.78 3.35 0.53
CA GLY A 163 -37.90 3.78 -0.58
C GLY A 163 -36.51 4.23 -0.10
N THR A 164 -36.42 4.77 1.11
CA THR A 164 -35.22 5.37 1.72
C THR A 164 -34.49 4.53 2.78
N LYS A 165 -34.99 3.34 3.18
CA LYS A 165 -34.33 2.60 4.27
C LYS A 165 -33.11 1.83 3.77
N LYS A 166 -32.01 1.90 4.52
CA LYS A 166 -30.79 1.14 4.26
C LYS A 166 -30.87 -0.24 4.92
N ILE A 167 -30.51 -1.28 4.19
CA ILE A 167 -30.59 -2.68 4.65
C ILE A 167 -29.24 -3.08 5.23
N LEU A 168 -29.24 -3.55 6.49
CA LEU A 168 -28.05 -3.92 7.23
C LEU A 168 -28.16 -5.39 7.64
N TYR A 169 -27.17 -6.20 7.25
CA TYR A 169 -27.04 -7.58 7.71
C TYR A 169 -26.05 -7.64 8.85
N ILE A 170 -26.44 -8.22 9.98
CA ILE A 170 -25.53 -8.51 11.09
C ILE A 170 -25.18 -9.99 11.03
N ILE A 171 -23.89 -10.28 10.88
CA ILE A 171 -23.36 -11.64 10.68
C ILE A 171 -22.20 -11.92 11.62
N ASP A 172 -21.99 -13.20 11.93
CA ASP A 172 -20.86 -13.71 12.70
C ASP A 172 -20.47 -15.10 12.17
N ASP A 173 -19.44 -15.71 12.75
CA ASP A 173 -18.97 -17.03 12.31
C ASP A 173 -19.96 -18.18 12.64
N SER A 174 -21.05 -17.90 13.38
CA SER A 174 -22.05 -18.94 13.74
C SER A 174 -22.89 -19.41 12.55
N ILE A 175 -22.91 -18.63 11.47
CA ILE A 175 -23.59 -18.95 10.20
C ILE A 175 -22.96 -20.17 9.55
N LEU A 176 -21.64 -20.36 9.71
CA LEU A 176 -20.88 -21.43 9.08
C LEU A 176 -20.98 -22.78 9.80
N SER A 177 -21.37 -22.80 11.08
CA SER A 177 -21.22 -23.97 11.96
C SER A 177 -22.23 -25.11 11.73
N LYS A 178 -22.79 -25.27 10.52
CA LYS A 178 -23.83 -26.28 10.22
C LYS A 178 -23.32 -27.51 9.45
N GLU A 179 -22.02 -27.63 9.19
CA GLU A 179 -21.44 -28.69 8.34
C GLU A 179 -21.43 -30.12 8.96
N GLY A 180 -22.25 -30.41 9.97
CA GLY A 180 -22.21 -31.70 10.69
C GLY A 180 -23.53 -32.47 10.80
N GLU A 181 -24.65 -31.94 10.30
CA GLU A 181 -25.94 -32.65 10.33
C GLU A 181 -26.45 -32.83 8.91
N ASP A 182 -26.66 -34.09 8.48
CA ASP A 182 -27.09 -34.57 7.16
C ASP A 182 -28.49 -34.07 6.69
N THR A 183 -28.94 -32.90 7.13
CA THR A 183 -30.21 -32.31 6.71
C THR A 183 -30.00 -31.41 5.50
N GLN A 184 -30.08 -32.01 4.31
CA GLN A 184 -30.10 -31.35 2.99
C GLN A 184 -31.21 -30.29 2.78
N THR A 185 -31.99 -29.92 3.80
CA THR A 185 -33.24 -29.17 3.64
C THR A 185 -33.29 -27.80 4.29
N ASN A 186 -32.34 -27.42 5.15
CA ASN A 186 -32.37 -26.11 5.83
C ASN A 186 -31.22 -25.20 5.41
N ASN A 187 -31.14 -24.93 4.11
CA ASN A 187 -30.48 -23.72 3.62
C ASN A 187 -31.27 -22.54 4.18
N ASN A 188 -30.75 -21.91 5.25
CA ASN A 188 -31.21 -20.60 5.70
C ASN A 188 -31.08 -19.67 4.48
N LYS A 189 -32.18 -19.44 3.77
CA LYS A 189 -32.19 -18.58 2.59
C LYS A 189 -31.94 -17.16 3.08
N ILE A 190 -30.69 -16.71 3.00
CA ILE A 190 -30.37 -15.29 3.13
C ILE A 190 -31.24 -14.56 2.11
N PRO A 191 -32.06 -13.58 2.52
CA PRO A 191 -32.94 -12.90 1.60
C PRO A 191 -32.14 -12.24 0.47
N LEU A 192 -32.65 -12.36 -0.75
CA LEU A 192 -32.10 -11.71 -1.93
C LEU A 192 -32.71 -10.32 -2.05
N PHE A 193 -31.90 -9.29 -1.92
CA PHE A 193 -32.30 -7.91 -2.16
C PHE A 193 -31.71 -7.42 -3.48
N GLN A 194 -32.53 -6.71 -4.27
CA GLN A 194 -32.06 -6.04 -5.48
C GLN A 194 -31.25 -4.76 -5.17
N LYS A 195 -31.33 -4.23 -3.94
CA LYS A 195 -30.57 -3.06 -3.49
C LYS A 195 -29.24 -3.50 -2.86
N PRO A 196 -28.16 -2.71 -2.99
CA PRO A 196 -26.93 -2.92 -2.25
C PRO A 196 -27.20 -2.92 -0.73
N ILE A 197 -26.53 -3.82 -0.02
CA ILE A 197 -26.64 -3.94 1.45
C ILE A 197 -25.38 -3.43 2.13
N ASP A 198 -25.50 -3.05 3.40
CA ASP A 198 -24.35 -2.96 4.30
C ASP A 198 -24.27 -4.23 5.15
N LEU A 199 -23.06 -4.73 5.37
CA LEU A 199 -22.79 -5.97 6.09
C LEU A 199 -21.98 -5.67 7.33
N ILE A 200 -22.58 -5.80 8.51
CA ILE A 200 -21.90 -5.71 9.81
C ILE A 200 -21.41 -7.10 10.21
N TYR A 201 -20.09 -7.27 10.25
CA TYR A 201 -19.44 -8.50 10.70
C TYR A 201 -18.94 -8.39 12.13
N LEU A 202 -19.30 -9.39 12.93
CA LEU A 202 -18.96 -9.54 14.34
C LEU A 202 -17.96 -10.68 14.52
N PRO A 203 -16.64 -10.41 14.42
CA PRO A 203 -15.62 -11.43 14.63
C PRO A 203 -15.69 -11.96 16.07
N LYS A 204 -15.66 -13.29 16.22
CA LYS A 204 -15.77 -13.95 17.54
C LYS A 204 -14.49 -13.86 18.36
N ASN A 205 -13.32 -13.99 17.74
CA ASN A 205 -12.04 -14.02 18.45
C ASN A 205 -11.23 -12.75 18.19
N GLN A 206 -11.24 -11.85 19.16
CA GLN A 206 -10.41 -10.63 19.11
C GLN A 206 -9.07 -10.80 19.80
N ILE A 207 -9.00 -11.75 20.73
CA ILE A 207 -7.91 -11.86 21.70
C ILE A 207 -6.97 -13.01 21.34
N ASN A 208 -7.43 -13.99 20.57
CA ASN A 208 -6.65 -15.18 20.26
C ASN A 208 -5.94 -15.06 18.91
N PHE A 209 -4.72 -14.53 18.95
CA PHE A 209 -3.85 -14.28 17.80
C PHE A 209 -3.50 -15.51 16.93
N ASP A 210 -3.86 -16.72 17.39
CA ASP A 210 -3.57 -18.00 16.72
C ASP A 210 -4.81 -18.67 16.10
N SER A 211 -6.02 -18.10 16.23
CA SER A 211 -7.18 -18.66 15.55
C SER A 211 -7.02 -18.45 14.03
N LYS A 212 -6.83 -19.55 13.31
CA LYS A 212 -6.88 -19.60 11.83
C LYS A 212 -8.24 -19.18 11.24
N ASN A 213 -9.23 -18.83 12.07
CA ASN A 213 -10.64 -18.89 11.71
C ASN A 213 -11.32 -17.52 11.54
N ASP A 214 -10.70 -16.39 11.87
CA ASP A 214 -11.35 -15.08 11.71
C ASP A 214 -11.16 -14.54 10.29
N SER A 215 -11.66 -15.30 9.30
CA SER A 215 -11.69 -14.90 7.89
C SER A 215 -13.13 -14.60 7.49
N ILE A 216 -13.36 -13.44 6.88
CA ILE A 216 -14.68 -13.08 6.35
C ILE A 216 -15.06 -13.89 5.10
N ILE A 217 -14.07 -14.51 4.45
CA ILE A 217 -14.21 -15.15 3.14
C ILE A 217 -15.31 -16.21 3.10
N PRO A 218 -15.41 -17.16 4.05
CA PRO A 218 -16.46 -18.17 3.99
C PRO A 218 -17.87 -17.55 4.12
N ILE A 219 -18.00 -16.47 4.90
CA ILE A 219 -19.27 -15.78 5.02
C ILE A 219 -19.61 -15.05 3.73
N LEU A 220 -18.64 -14.37 3.12
CA LEU A 220 -18.86 -13.80 1.78
C LEU A 220 -19.30 -14.90 0.83
N GLN A 221 -18.61 -16.05 0.80
CA GLN A 221 -18.89 -17.17 -0.12
C GLN A 221 -20.28 -17.76 0.07
N SER A 222 -20.84 -17.65 1.28
CA SER A 222 -22.22 -18.05 1.59
C SER A 222 -23.29 -17.05 1.12
N LEU A 223 -22.93 -15.81 0.76
CA LEU A 223 -23.90 -14.82 0.29
C LEU A 223 -24.46 -15.19 -1.09
N PRO A 224 -25.78 -15.07 -1.30
CA PRO A 224 -26.41 -15.30 -2.58
C PRO A 224 -25.77 -14.53 -3.75
N LEU A 225 -25.82 -15.13 -4.93
CA LEU A 225 -25.42 -14.47 -6.16
C LEU A 225 -26.33 -13.25 -6.42
N GLY A 226 -25.74 -12.10 -6.74
CA GLY A 226 -26.48 -10.86 -7.01
C GLY A 226 -26.52 -9.87 -5.84
N ILE A 227 -26.19 -10.28 -4.62
CA ILE A 227 -26.03 -9.33 -3.51
C ILE A 227 -24.75 -8.53 -3.71
N SER A 228 -24.90 -7.21 -3.86
CA SER A 228 -23.81 -6.24 -3.80
C SER A 228 -23.68 -5.72 -2.37
N VAL A 229 -22.45 -5.74 -1.84
CA VAL A 229 -22.16 -5.21 -0.50
C VAL A 229 -21.58 -3.81 -0.69
N ASN A 230 -22.35 -2.78 -0.32
CA ASN A 230 -21.88 -1.41 -0.44
C ASN A 230 -20.78 -1.12 0.59
N ASN A 231 -20.98 -1.55 1.84
CA ASN A 231 -20.00 -1.42 2.91
C ASN A 231 -19.95 -2.69 3.77
N LEU A 232 -18.75 -3.25 3.94
CA LEU A 232 -18.45 -4.29 4.92
C LEU A 232 -17.88 -3.63 6.19
N ILE A 233 -18.61 -3.68 7.29
CA ILE A 233 -18.28 -3.01 8.54
C ILE A 233 -17.86 -4.04 9.58
N PHE A 234 -16.64 -3.93 10.10
CA PHE A 234 -16.18 -4.76 11.20
C PHE A 234 -16.53 -4.09 12.54
N ASP A 235 -17.39 -4.73 13.33
CA ASP A 235 -17.80 -4.22 14.64
C ASP A 235 -17.26 -5.13 15.76
N PHE A 236 -16.26 -4.61 16.46
CA PHE A 236 -15.55 -5.30 17.51
C PHE A 236 -16.22 -5.01 18.86
N ALA A 237 -16.46 -6.04 19.68
CA ALA A 237 -16.80 -5.84 21.09
C ALA A 237 -15.71 -5.05 21.79
N SER A 238 -16.12 -4.06 22.58
CA SER A 238 -15.22 -3.43 23.55
C SER A 238 -14.79 -4.49 24.56
N SER A 239 -13.51 -4.61 24.84
CA SER A 239 -12.98 -5.57 25.82
C SER A 239 -13.31 -5.20 27.28
N SER A 240 -14.40 -4.45 27.51
CA SER A 240 -14.78 -3.83 28.78
C SER A 240 -15.28 -4.80 29.85
N SER A 241 -15.08 -6.11 29.69
CA SER A 241 -15.69 -7.13 30.55
C SER A 241 -14.92 -7.48 31.83
N SER A 242 -13.81 -6.82 32.17
CA SER A 242 -13.17 -6.98 33.49
C SER A 242 -13.20 -5.71 34.33
N SER A 243 -14.39 -5.46 34.89
CA SER A 243 -14.61 -4.92 36.25
C SER A 243 -13.46 -4.11 36.88
N SER A 244 -13.27 -2.86 36.47
CA SER A 244 -12.70 -1.85 37.37
C SER A 244 -13.14 -0.44 36.95
N THR A 245 -13.56 0.33 37.94
CA THR A 245 -14.40 1.53 37.89
C THR A 245 -13.71 2.82 37.40
N SER A 246 -12.71 2.73 36.51
CA SER A 246 -12.08 3.93 35.94
C SER A 246 -12.55 4.18 34.50
N GLN A 247 -13.34 5.25 34.30
CA GLN A 247 -13.82 5.78 33.01
C GLN A 247 -12.72 6.33 32.09
N ASN A 248 -11.54 5.71 32.05
CA ASN A 248 -10.53 6.12 31.10
C ASN A 248 -10.86 5.44 29.77
N HIS A 249 -11.18 6.25 28.75
CA HIS A 249 -11.34 5.83 27.35
C HIS A 249 -10.30 4.75 27.02
N HIS A 250 -10.76 3.52 26.83
CA HIS A 250 -9.89 2.42 26.47
C HIS A 250 -9.60 2.50 24.97
N ASP A 251 -8.35 2.79 24.60
CA ASP A 251 -7.89 2.76 23.21
C ASP A 251 -8.13 1.36 22.62
N MET A 252 -9.10 1.25 21.71
CA MET A 252 -9.44 -0.04 21.09
C MET A 252 -8.28 -0.51 20.20
N THR A 253 -7.68 -1.65 20.58
CA THR A 253 -6.56 -2.26 19.88
C THR A 253 -6.96 -3.57 19.25
N VAL A 254 -6.76 -3.71 17.94
CA VAL A 254 -7.17 -4.89 17.17
C VAL A 254 -5.97 -5.50 16.43
N TYR A 255 -5.90 -6.83 16.40
CA TYR A 255 -4.91 -7.57 15.61
C TYR A 255 -5.53 -8.18 14.34
N ALA A 256 -4.93 -7.85 13.20
CA ALA A 256 -5.42 -8.22 11.87
C ALA A 256 -4.88 -9.55 11.31
N GLY A 257 -3.86 -10.14 11.96
CA GLY A 257 -3.16 -11.30 11.41
C GLY A 257 -2.44 -11.00 10.08
N LYS A 258 -2.12 -12.07 9.33
CA LYS A 258 -1.39 -12.03 8.05
C LYS A 258 -2.24 -11.73 6.82
N LYS A 259 -3.56 -11.86 6.95
CA LYS A 259 -4.52 -11.73 5.83
C LYS A 259 -5.54 -10.62 6.05
N LEU A 260 -5.39 -9.81 7.10
CA LEU A 260 -6.34 -8.74 7.46
C LEU A 260 -7.79 -9.27 7.48
N PHE A 261 -8.06 -10.26 8.32
CA PHE A 261 -9.36 -10.95 8.38
C PHE A 261 -9.83 -11.61 7.06
N GLY A 262 -8.88 -12.01 6.21
CA GLY A 262 -9.16 -12.59 4.88
C GLY A 262 -9.37 -11.55 3.77
N LEU A 263 -9.35 -10.25 4.08
CA LEU A 263 -9.54 -9.18 3.09
C LEU A 263 -8.38 -9.04 2.12
N LEU A 264 -7.19 -9.51 2.51
CA LEU A 264 -5.99 -9.56 1.68
C LEU A 264 -5.64 -10.99 1.28
N ASP A 265 -6.67 -11.82 1.09
CA ASP A 265 -6.54 -13.15 0.51
C ASP A 265 -6.88 -13.13 -0.98
N PHE A 266 -6.33 -14.08 -1.73
CA PHE A 266 -6.64 -14.24 -3.14
C PHE A 266 -8.13 -14.55 -3.36
N GLU A 267 -8.72 -15.38 -2.48
CA GLU A 267 -10.13 -15.80 -2.56
C GLU A 267 -11.13 -14.65 -2.40
N PHE A 268 -10.72 -13.55 -1.76
CA PHE A 268 -11.53 -12.35 -1.66
C PHE A 268 -11.82 -11.75 -3.07
N PHE A 269 -10.91 -11.94 -4.01
CA PHE A 269 -11.00 -11.43 -5.39
C PHE A 269 -11.55 -12.47 -6.37
N SER A 270 -11.33 -13.77 -6.11
CA SER A 270 -11.87 -14.84 -6.96
C SER A 270 -13.38 -15.09 -6.77
N PHE A 271 -14.06 -14.18 -6.06
CA PHE A 271 -15.44 -14.24 -5.58
C PHE A 271 -16.54 -14.41 -6.65
N ARG A 272 -16.19 -14.63 -7.93
CA ARG A 272 -17.15 -14.94 -9.01
C ARG A 272 -17.35 -16.44 -9.30
N GLN A 273 -16.65 -17.37 -8.66
CA GLN A 273 -16.74 -18.80 -9.04
C GLN A 273 -18.10 -19.50 -8.78
N ASN A 274 -19.12 -18.87 -8.20
CA ASN A 274 -20.37 -19.58 -7.88
C ASN A 274 -21.45 -19.56 -8.97
N ASN A 275 -21.22 -18.94 -10.14
CA ASN A 275 -22.11 -19.15 -11.27
C ASN A 275 -21.69 -20.42 -12.03
N LEU A 276 -22.05 -21.60 -11.49
CA LEU A 276 -21.79 -22.91 -12.11
C LEU A 276 -22.35 -23.05 -13.54
N ASN A 277 -23.25 -22.16 -13.95
CA ASN A 277 -23.80 -22.09 -15.30
C ASN A 277 -22.99 -21.21 -16.26
N ASP A 278 -22.07 -20.38 -15.77
CA ASP A 278 -21.02 -19.77 -16.60
C ASP A 278 -19.96 -20.85 -16.88
N ARG A 279 -20.38 -21.86 -17.66
CA ARG A 279 -19.53 -22.96 -18.14
C ARG A 279 -18.38 -22.36 -18.92
N TYR A 280 -17.23 -22.27 -18.28
CA TYR A 280 -15.96 -21.84 -18.84
C TYR A 280 -15.98 -20.46 -19.54
N PRO A 281 -14.98 -19.62 -19.27
CA PRO A 281 -14.89 -18.30 -19.86
C PRO A 281 -14.31 -18.38 -21.29
N GLU A 282 -15.09 -18.90 -22.23
CA GLU A 282 -14.83 -18.71 -23.67
C GLU A 282 -14.91 -17.20 -24.04
N PHE A 283 -15.51 -16.39 -23.17
CA PHE A 283 -15.56 -14.93 -23.26
C PHE A 283 -14.25 -14.19 -22.91
N PHE A 284 -13.17 -14.89 -22.53
CA PHE A 284 -11.88 -14.23 -22.27
C PHE A 284 -11.17 -13.70 -23.53
N MET A 285 -11.62 -14.11 -24.72
CA MET A 285 -10.97 -13.81 -26.00
C MET A 285 -11.79 -12.86 -26.89
N SER A 286 -12.98 -12.44 -26.48
CA SER A 286 -13.72 -11.44 -27.26
C SER A 286 -13.06 -10.08 -27.07
N ASN A 287 -12.37 -9.59 -28.11
CA ASN A 287 -11.71 -8.29 -28.24
C ASN A 287 -12.63 -7.06 -27.98
N SER A 288 -13.82 -7.23 -27.43
CA SER A 288 -14.65 -6.11 -27.02
C SER A 288 -14.03 -5.48 -25.77
N SER A 289 -13.73 -4.19 -25.86
CA SER A 289 -13.30 -3.28 -24.79
C SER A 289 -14.25 -3.18 -23.59
N THR A 290 -15.20 -4.10 -23.47
CA THR A 290 -16.10 -4.26 -22.33
C THR A 290 -15.28 -4.81 -21.16
N GLN A 291 -14.87 -3.87 -20.31
CA GLN A 291 -14.27 -4.01 -18.98
C GLN A 291 -14.31 -5.43 -18.40
N ASN A 292 -13.13 -5.93 -17.99
CA ASN A 292 -12.88 -7.17 -17.28
C ASN A 292 -13.77 -7.32 -16.03
N SER A 293 -15.04 -7.68 -16.22
CA SER A 293 -16.06 -7.67 -15.18
C SER A 293 -15.79 -8.67 -14.05
N TRP A 294 -14.86 -9.60 -14.28
CA TRP A 294 -14.47 -10.66 -13.36
C TRP A 294 -13.55 -10.20 -12.21
N LEU A 295 -12.98 -8.98 -12.28
CA LEU A 295 -12.03 -8.46 -11.28
C LEU A 295 -12.63 -7.40 -10.35
N HIS A 296 -13.94 -7.18 -10.38
CA HIS A 296 -14.59 -6.24 -9.46
C HIS A 296 -14.95 -6.93 -8.14
N PRO A 297 -14.30 -6.57 -7.02
CA PRO A 297 -14.73 -7.06 -5.72
C PRO A 297 -16.19 -6.63 -5.47
N ARG A 298 -16.98 -7.50 -4.85
CA ARG A 298 -18.40 -7.20 -4.52
C ARG A 298 -18.56 -6.16 -3.41
N ILE A 299 -17.45 -5.72 -2.84
CA ILE A 299 -17.37 -4.80 -1.73
C ILE A 299 -16.66 -3.53 -2.20
N ASN A 300 -17.37 -2.41 -2.14
CA ASN A 300 -16.82 -1.10 -2.50
C ASN A 300 -16.01 -0.50 -1.35
N GLN A 301 -16.53 -0.61 -0.13
CA GLN A 301 -15.88 -0.09 1.07
C GLN A 301 -15.82 -1.14 2.17
N ILE A 302 -14.70 -1.14 2.89
CA ILE A 302 -14.49 -1.92 4.11
C ILE A 302 -14.21 -0.92 5.22
N SER A 303 -14.97 -0.99 6.30
CA SER A 303 -14.91 -0.01 7.38
C SER A 303 -14.60 -0.64 8.73
N PHE A 304 -13.80 0.07 9.50
CA PHE A 304 -13.32 -0.31 10.82
C PHE A 304 -13.55 0.84 11.81
N PRO A 305 -14.80 1.10 12.21
CA PRO A 305 -15.11 2.14 13.18
C PRO A 305 -14.49 1.82 14.55
N PHE A 306 -14.22 2.85 15.35
CA PHE A 306 -13.75 2.75 16.74
C PHE A 306 -12.35 2.14 16.96
N ILE A 307 -11.69 1.57 15.94
CA ILE A 307 -10.31 1.06 16.09
C ILE A 307 -9.33 2.23 16.17
N GLU A 308 -8.68 2.38 17.32
CA GLU A 308 -7.67 3.41 17.51
C GLU A 308 -6.24 2.91 17.23
N THR A 309 -5.98 1.64 17.53
CA THR A 309 -4.70 0.99 17.24
C THR A 309 -4.90 -0.30 16.45
N LEU A 310 -4.27 -0.39 15.29
CA LEU A 310 -4.25 -1.61 14.47
C LEU A 310 -2.86 -2.25 14.54
N LEU A 311 -2.83 -3.52 14.93
CA LEU A 311 -1.66 -4.37 14.90
C LEU A 311 -1.73 -5.28 13.67
N MET A 312 -0.80 -5.12 12.73
CA MET A 312 -0.72 -5.95 11.52
C MET A 312 0.52 -6.83 11.54
N ASP A 313 0.45 -8.05 11.00
CA ASP A 313 1.66 -8.82 10.77
C ASP A 313 2.54 -8.09 9.73
N TYR A 314 3.83 -7.98 10.01
CA TYR A 314 4.79 -7.25 9.18
C TYR A 314 4.91 -7.75 7.72
N MET A 315 4.45 -8.97 7.42
CA MET A 315 4.43 -9.58 6.08
C MET A 315 3.08 -9.47 5.37
N THR A 316 2.07 -8.85 5.97
CA THR A 316 0.69 -8.91 5.47
C THR A 316 0.57 -8.47 4.01
N ILE A 317 1.15 -7.31 3.67
CA ILE A 317 1.07 -6.75 2.31
C ILE A 317 1.94 -7.55 1.33
N ASP A 318 3.16 -7.90 1.71
CA ASP A 318 4.05 -8.73 0.87
C ASP A 318 3.44 -10.10 0.57
N THR A 319 2.79 -10.73 1.57
CA THR A 319 2.13 -12.02 1.42
C THR A 319 0.97 -11.93 0.43
N PHE A 320 0.18 -10.85 0.51
CA PHE A 320 -0.89 -10.58 -0.44
C PHE A 320 -0.38 -10.46 -1.88
N ILE A 321 0.67 -9.63 -2.08
CA ILE A 321 1.30 -9.44 -3.40
C ILE A 321 1.85 -10.76 -3.92
N TYR A 322 2.59 -11.49 -3.09
CA TYR A 322 3.19 -12.76 -3.48
C TYR A 322 2.15 -13.82 -3.84
N ASN A 323 1.05 -13.91 -3.10
CA ASN A 323 -0.03 -14.85 -3.37
C ASN A 323 -0.69 -14.53 -4.72
N ILE A 324 -0.95 -13.25 -5.02
CA ILE A 324 -1.49 -12.84 -6.33
C ILE A 324 -0.50 -13.20 -7.44
N LEU A 325 0.77 -12.82 -7.31
CA LEU A 325 1.80 -13.09 -8.32
C LEU A 325 1.98 -14.59 -8.59
N THR A 326 1.92 -15.41 -7.55
CA THR A 326 2.16 -16.86 -7.66
C THR A 326 0.92 -17.58 -8.17
N ASN A 327 -0.22 -17.42 -7.49
CA ASN A 327 -1.44 -18.19 -7.80
C ASN A 327 -1.96 -17.88 -9.22
N LEU A 328 -1.90 -16.63 -9.67
CA LEU A 328 -2.40 -16.28 -11.00
C LEU A 328 -1.45 -16.68 -12.12
N SER A 329 -0.15 -16.63 -11.87
CA SER A 329 0.82 -17.15 -12.83
C SER A 329 0.62 -18.65 -13.07
N GLU A 330 0.23 -19.39 -12.03
CA GLU A 330 -0.11 -20.82 -12.13
C GLU A 330 -1.49 -21.05 -12.78
N MET A 331 -2.48 -20.20 -12.50
CA MET A 331 -3.83 -20.33 -13.08
C MET A 331 -3.91 -19.94 -14.56
N PHE A 332 -3.07 -19.01 -15.04
CA PHE A 332 -3.15 -18.48 -16.41
C PHE A 332 -1.79 -18.45 -17.14
N PRO A 333 -1.12 -19.59 -17.33
CA PRO A 333 0.27 -19.65 -17.83
C PRO A 333 0.42 -19.19 -19.30
N TYR A 334 -0.66 -19.16 -20.10
CA TYR A 334 -0.59 -18.87 -21.54
C TYR A 334 -0.71 -17.38 -21.89
N THR A 335 -1.19 -16.54 -20.97
CA THR A 335 -1.35 -15.09 -21.22
C THR A 335 -0.04 -14.31 -21.14
N THR A 336 1.02 -14.91 -20.62
CA THR A 336 2.34 -14.30 -20.43
C THR A 336 3.35 -14.63 -21.54
N THR A 337 2.93 -15.34 -22.59
CA THR A 337 3.83 -15.62 -23.72
C THR A 337 4.04 -14.36 -24.56
N ASN A 338 5.16 -13.69 -24.32
CA ASN A 338 5.68 -12.58 -25.12
C ASN A 338 5.52 -12.86 -26.61
N SER A 339 4.79 -12.00 -27.31
CA SER A 339 4.68 -11.94 -28.76
C SER A 339 5.97 -11.44 -29.45
N ASP A 340 7.12 -11.44 -28.75
CA ASP A 340 8.37 -10.89 -29.27
C ASP A 340 9.06 -11.81 -30.30
N ASN A 341 8.53 -13.01 -30.54
CA ASN A 341 8.95 -13.83 -31.67
C ASN A 341 7.91 -13.80 -32.80
N ASN A 342 8.04 -12.78 -33.66
CA ASN A 342 7.58 -12.81 -35.05
C ASN A 342 8.24 -13.99 -35.79
N GLN A 343 7.76 -15.21 -35.60
CA GLN A 343 7.98 -16.37 -36.46
C GLN A 343 7.09 -17.57 -36.03
N PHE A 344 5.78 -17.37 -35.92
CA PHE A 344 4.84 -18.50 -35.98
C PHE A 344 3.95 -18.37 -37.20
N LEU A 345 4.34 -19.18 -38.20
CA LEU A 345 3.53 -19.60 -39.33
C LEU A 345 2.17 -20.08 -38.81
N SER A 346 1.13 -19.46 -39.33
CA SER A 346 -0.26 -19.87 -39.16
C SER A 346 -0.42 -21.34 -39.55
N PRO A 347 -1.09 -22.20 -38.75
CA PRO A 347 -1.57 -23.47 -39.27
C PRO A 347 -2.73 -23.15 -40.22
N SER A 348 -2.48 -23.23 -41.53
CA SER A 348 -3.52 -23.22 -42.54
C SER A 348 -4.36 -24.48 -42.40
N LEU A 349 -5.48 -24.39 -41.67
CA LEU A 349 -6.55 -25.36 -41.77
C LEU A 349 -7.26 -25.16 -43.11
N TYR A 350 -7.19 -26.19 -43.94
CA TYR A 350 -7.91 -26.33 -45.21
C TYR A 350 -9.40 -26.04 -45.01
N SER A 351 -9.85 -24.91 -45.55
CA SER A 351 -11.25 -24.63 -45.85
C SER A 351 -11.44 -24.80 -47.36
N THR A 352 -11.91 -25.98 -47.76
CA THR A 352 -12.38 -26.23 -49.11
C THR A 352 -13.78 -25.65 -49.28
N HIS A 353 -13.89 -24.72 -50.24
CA HIS A 353 -15.03 -24.44 -51.11
C HIS A 353 -16.45 -24.39 -50.51
N SER A 354 -17.05 -23.20 -50.55
CA SER A 354 -18.27 -23.02 -51.33
C SER A 354 -18.41 -21.57 -51.81
N ASN A 355 -18.42 -21.44 -53.13
CA ASN A 355 -18.78 -20.22 -53.86
C ASN A 355 -20.28 -19.96 -53.66
N ALA A 356 -20.64 -18.75 -53.24
CA ALA A 356 -21.94 -18.17 -53.55
C ALA A 356 -21.78 -16.68 -53.73
N SER A 357 -21.79 -16.30 -55.01
CA SER A 357 -21.96 -14.95 -55.52
C SER A 357 -23.24 -14.31 -55.00
N SER A 358 -23.18 -13.07 -54.56
CA SER A 358 -24.22 -12.11 -54.94
C SER A 358 -23.62 -10.71 -54.99
N ASN A 359 -23.66 -10.17 -56.20
CA ASN A 359 -23.43 -8.79 -56.53
C ASN A 359 -24.42 -7.92 -55.75
N HIS A 360 -23.94 -6.82 -55.17
CA HIS A 360 -24.75 -5.62 -55.13
C HIS A 360 -23.87 -4.40 -55.34
N ASP A 361 -23.95 -3.89 -56.58
CA ASP A 361 -23.54 -2.56 -56.97
C ASP A 361 -24.32 -1.52 -56.18
N TYR A 362 -23.62 -0.54 -55.59
CA TYR A 362 -24.18 0.76 -55.27
C TYR A 362 -23.21 1.86 -55.72
N TYR A 363 -23.79 2.79 -56.49
CA TYR A 363 -23.17 3.91 -57.16
C TYR A 363 -23.21 5.18 -56.29
N PHE A 364 -22.27 6.11 -56.56
CA PHE A 364 -22.17 7.51 -56.10
C PHE A 364 -21.73 7.73 -54.63
N GLN A 365 -20.86 8.68 -54.28
CA GLN A 365 -20.56 9.99 -54.90
C GLN A 365 -19.21 10.52 -54.37
N GLU A 366 -18.43 11.13 -55.26
CA GLU A 366 -17.28 12.00 -54.93
C GLU A 366 -17.76 13.21 -54.11
N HIS A 367 -17.07 13.54 -53.02
CA HIS A 367 -16.82 14.92 -52.60
C HIS A 367 -15.75 15.00 -51.48
N ASP A 368 -14.81 15.90 -51.72
CA ASP A 368 -14.01 16.73 -50.81
C ASP A 368 -12.83 16.11 -50.03
N ASN A 369 -11.65 16.40 -50.56
CA ASN A 369 -10.37 16.50 -49.88
C ASN A 369 -10.49 17.41 -48.64
N ILE A 370 -10.35 16.84 -47.44
CA ILE A 370 -9.99 17.56 -46.23
C ILE A 370 -8.82 16.83 -45.59
N ASP A 371 -7.72 17.57 -45.39
CA ASP A 371 -6.55 17.19 -44.61
C ASP A 371 -6.98 16.68 -43.22
N SER A 372 -6.89 15.36 -43.00
CA SER A 372 -7.04 14.73 -41.69
C SER A 372 -5.83 13.83 -41.40
N GLN A 373 -4.66 14.44 -41.24
CA GLN A 373 -3.51 13.83 -40.58
C GLN A 373 -3.47 14.33 -39.12
N ASP A 374 -4.13 13.67 -38.17
CA ASP A 374 -3.82 13.81 -36.71
C ASP A 374 -4.59 12.87 -35.74
N HIS A 375 -5.02 11.67 -36.18
CA HIS A 375 -5.77 10.74 -35.29
C HIS A 375 -5.11 9.37 -35.01
N ASN A 376 -3.84 9.18 -35.36
CA ASN A 376 -3.14 7.89 -35.15
C ASN A 376 -2.46 7.70 -33.78
N HIS A 377 -2.73 8.54 -32.77
CA HIS A 377 -2.06 8.45 -31.46
C HIS A 377 -2.79 7.65 -30.36
N HIS A 378 -3.87 6.93 -30.66
CA HIS A 378 -4.73 6.37 -29.60
C HIS A 378 -4.91 4.85 -29.51
N ASN A 379 -4.05 4.04 -30.14
CA ASN A 379 -4.18 2.58 -29.99
C ASN A 379 -2.88 1.84 -29.64
N ARG A 380 -2.02 2.46 -28.82
CA ARG A 380 -1.12 1.68 -27.95
C ARG A 380 -1.87 1.29 -26.68
N ASN A 381 -2.92 0.49 -26.82
CA ASN A 381 -3.47 -0.24 -25.70
C ASN A 381 -2.41 -1.28 -25.33
N HIS A 382 -1.50 -0.88 -24.44
CA HIS A 382 -0.55 -1.79 -23.80
C HIS A 382 -1.34 -2.99 -23.29
N ASN A 383 -0.87 -4.20 -23.63
CA ASN A 383 -1.39 -5.45 -23.11
C ASN A 383 -1.19 -5.47 -21.59
N GLU A 384 -2.13 -4.87 -20.85
CA GLU A 384 -2.19 -4.89 -19.40
C GLU A 384 -2.39 -6.33 -18.95
N SER A 385 -1.45 -6.86 -18.15
CA SER A 385 -1.57 -8.24 -17.67
C SER A 385 -2.79 -8.38 -16.74
N CYS A 386 -3.33 -9.60 -16.63
CA CYS A 386 -4.41 -9.88 -15.68
C CYS A 386 -4.04 -9.44 -14.25
N ILE A 387 -2.80 -9.71 -13.85
CA ILE A 387 -2.32 -9.37 -12.50
C ILE A 387 -2.25 -7.85 -12.33
N GLN A 388 -1.76 -7.13 -13.34
CA GLN A 388 -1.76 -5.68 -13.34
C GLN A 388 -3.18 -5.12 -13.19
N SER A 389 -4.15 -5.68 -13.92
CA SER A 389 -5.57 -5.31 -13.79
C SER A 389 -6.08 -5.52 -12.37
N ILE A 390 -5.70 -6.62 -11.68
CA ILE A 390 -6.11 -6.87 -10.30
C ILE A 390 -5.57 -5.82 -9.34
N PHE A 391 -4.28 -5.49 -9.41
CA PHE A 391 -3.71 -4.45 -8.54
C PHE A 391 -4.34 -3.09 -8.81
N LYS A 392 -4.58 -2.75 -10.08
CA LYS A 392 -5.25 -1.52 -10.48
C LYS A 392 -6.68 -1.45 -9.95
N GLU A 393 -7.49 -2.49 -10.16
CA GLU A 393 -8.88 -2.54 -9.70
C GLU A 393 -8.97 -2.61 -8.17
N PHE A 394 -8.04 -3.28 -7.47
CA PHE A 394 -7.96 -3.27 -6.01
C PHE A 394 -7.72 -1.85 -5.47
N LEU A 395 -6.68 -1.17 -5.96
CA LEU A 395 -6.34 0.19 -5.52
C LEU A 395 -7.46 1.20 -5.86
N LYS A 396 -8.16 0.97 -6.98
CA LYS A 396 -9.24 1.83 -7.45
C LYS A 396 -10.53 1.62 -6.67
N ASN A 397 -11.00 0.38 -6.54
CA ASN A 397 -12.36 0.06 -6.12
C ASN A 397 -12.49 -0.37 -4.67
N VAL A 398 -11.46 -0.98 -4.06
CA VAL A 398 -11.52 -1.38 -2.66
C VAL A 398 -11.02 -0.24 -1.80
N LYS A 399 -11.89 0.32 -0.96
CA LYS A 399 -11.52 1.39 -0.01
C LYS A 399 -11.56 0.89 1.42
N PHE A 400 -10.49 1.14 2.17
CA PHE A 400 -10.43 0.87 3.60
C PHE A 400 -10.72 2.17 4.35
N TYR A 401 -11.70 2.16 5.25
CA TYR A 401 -12.13 3.33 6.02
C TYR A 401 -11.87 3.12 7.51
N PHE A 402 -10.90 3.86 8.05
CA PHE A 402 -10.46 3.81 9.44
C PHE A 402 -10.61 5.20 10.08
N PRO A 403 -11.83 5.62 10.46
CA PRO A 403 -12.10 6.98 10.92
C PRO A 403 -11.38 7.35 12.22
N ASP A 404 -11.11 6.35 13.06
CA ASP A 404 -10.59 6.55 14.42
C ASP A 404 -9.15 6.09 14.62
N LEU A 405 -8.51 5.55 13.59
CA LEU A 405 -7.17 4.95 13.70
C LEU A 405 -6.11 6.02 13.93
N LYS A 406 -5.52 6.01 15.12
CA LYS A 406 -4.43 6.89 15.55
C LYS A 406 -3.06 6.26 15.34
N SER A 407 -2.99 4.93 15.42
CA SER A 407 -1.74 4.19 15.46
C SER A 407 -1.82 2.90 14.62
N LEU A 408 -0.95 2.78 13.62
CA LEU A 408 -0.76 1.55 12.84
C LEU A 408 0.62 0.95 13.12
N LYS A 409 0.62 -0.24 13.71
CA LYS A 409 1.84 -0.95 14.10
C LYS A 409 2.01 -2.26 13.37
N PHE A 410 3.22 -2.49 12.87
CA PHE A 410 3.59 -3.78 12.30
C PHE A 410 4.30 -4.61 13.36
N ILE A 411 3.90 -5.86 13.51
CA ILE A 411 4.42 -6.73 14.55
C ILE A 411 4.88 -8.08 13.99
N GLN A 412 5.86 -8.66 14.67
CA GLN A 412 6.34 -10.01 14.42
C GLN A 412 6.16 -10.84 15.69
N LYS A 413 5.52 -12.01 15.55
CA LYS A 413 5.41 -12.96 16.66
C LYS A 413 6.79 -13.52 17.01
N LYS A 414 7.29 -13.30 18.24
CA LYS A 414 8.51 -13.98 18.69
C LYS A 414 8.19 -15.45 18.92
N LYS A 415 9.03 -16.34 18.39
CA LYS A 415 9.04 -17.77 18.73
C LYS A 415 9.61 -17.96 20.14
N SER A 416 8.98 -17.41 21.17
CA SER A 416 9.35 -17.68 22.55
C SER A 416 8.44 -18.77 23.09
N TYR A 417 9.02 -19.87 23.55
CA TYR A 417 8.28 -21.01 24.10
C TYR A 417 7.74 -20.77 25.51
N ILE A 418 8.00 -19.61 26.14
CA ILE A 418 7.94 -19.50 27.61
C ILE A 418 6.95 -18.45 28.14
N THR A 419 6.45 -17.48 27.37
CA THR A 419 5.45 -16.52 27.90
C THR A 419 4.48 -15.99 26.86
N ASN A 420 3.24 -15.75 27.28
CA ASN A 420 2.09 -15.21 26.55
C ASN A 420 2.49 -14.15 25.50
N GLY A 421 2.42 -14.50 24.21
CA GLY A 421 2.21 -13.56 23.12
C GLY A 421 3.18 -12.36 23.02
N ASN A 422 4.47 -12.53 23.31
CA ASN A 422 5.42 -11.41 23.14
C ASN A 422 5.65 -11.10 21.65
N TYR A 423 4.99 -10.06 21.17
CA TYR A 423 5.21 -9.50 19.84
C TYR A 423 6.36 -8.50 19.87
N GLU A 424 7.17 -8.48 18.82
CA GLU A 424 8.11 -7.40 18.57
C GLU A 424 7.48 -6.39 17.61
N GLU A 425 7.49 -5.12 17.99
CA GLU A 425 7.24 -4.06 17.02
C GLU A 425 8.34 -4.07 15.95
N THR A 426 7.92 -4.08 14.69
CA THR A 426 8.77 -4.13 13.50
C THR A 426 8.21 -3.17 12.45
N CYS A 427 8.81 -3.08 11.28
CA CYS A 427 8.29 -2.24 10.19
C CYS A 427 7.55 -3.10 9.16
N ASN A 428 6.65 -2.49 8.39
CA ASN A 428 6.10 -3.09 7.18
C ASN A 428 7.24 -3.46 6.23
N PHE A 429 7.30 -4.71 5.82
CA PHE A 429 8.36 -5.15 4.95
C PHE A 429 8.02 -4.82 3.51
N ILE A 430 9.04 -4.50 2.71
CA ILE A 430 8.92 -4.33 1.27
C ILE A 430 9.99 -5.19 0.64
N ASP A 431 9.58 -6.33 0.05
CA ASP A 431 10.50 -7.25 -0.60
C ASP A 431 10.92 -6.72 -1.99
N LEU A 432 12.17 -6.29 -2.09
CA LEU A 432 12.86 -5.88 -3.31
C LEU A 432 13.98 -6.86 -3.65
N SER A 433 13.88 -8.12 -3.23
CA SER A 433 14.83 -9.17 -3.63
C SER A 433 14.72 -9.50 -5.11
N THR A 434 15.77 -10.11 -5.66
CA THR A 434 15.84 -10.49 -7.07
C THR A 434 14.66 -11.36 -7.48
N LEU A 435 14.28 -12.35 -6.67
CA LEU A 435 13.08 -13.16 -6.87
C LEU A 435 11.81 -12.31 -7.04
N MET A 436 11.58 -11.33 -6.17
CA MET A 436 10.37 -10.49 -6.26
C MET A 436 10.41 -9.61 -7.52
N LEU A 437 11.54 -8.96 -7.79
CA LEU A 437 11.72 -8.12 -8.97
C LEU A 437 11.56 -8.91 -10.27
N GLN A 438 12.07 -10.15 -10.33
CA GLN A 438 11.89 -11.05 -11.45
C GLN A 438 10.42 -11.42 -11.63
N LYS A 439 9.65 -11.66 -10.56
CA LYS A 439 8.21 -11.91 -10.66
C LYS A 439 7.46 -10.72 -11.26
N PHE A 440 7.77 -9.48 -10.85
CA PHE A 440 7.19 -8.28 -11.45
C PHE A 440 7.55 -8.16 -12.94
N LYS A 441 8.83 -8.33 -13.29
CA LYS A 441 9.31 -8.27 -14.68
C LYS A 441 8.68 -9.36 -15.56
N SER A 442 8.68 -10.61 -15.12
CA SER A 442 8.15 -11.75 -15.89
C SER A 442 6.64 -11.69 -16.11
N ASN A 443 5.90 -11.03 -15.23
CA ASN A 443 4.45 -10.82 -15.38
C ASN A 443 4.11 -9.47 -16.03
N ASN A 444 5.12 -8.71 -16.50
CA ASN A 444 4.98 -7.37 -17.07
C ASN A 444 4.17 -6.42 -16.17
N ILE A 445 4.42 -6.46 -14.86
CA ILE A 445 3.72 -5.62 -13.88
C ILE A 445 4.65 -4.46 -13.51
N PRO A 446 4.18 -3.20 -13.63
CA PRO A 446 4.92 -2.06 -13.14
C PRO A 446 5.22 -2.15 -11.64
N LEU A 447 6.48 -2.01 -11.26
CA LEU A 447 6.95 -2.04 -9.88
C LEU A 447 6.32 -0.93 -9.02
N ILE A 448 5.82 0.15 -9.63
CA ILE A 448 5.07 1.20 -8.91
C ILE A 448 3.86 0.63 -8.14
N TYR A 449 3.24 -0.46 -8.58
CA TYR A 449 2.13 -1.09 -7.86
C TYR A 449 2.55 -1.64 -6.50
N LEU A 450 3.77 -2.17 -6.36
CA LEU A 450 4.34 -2.59 -5.08
C LEU A 450 4.30 -1.42 -4.09
N PHE A 451 4.87 -0.27 -4.47
CA PHE A 451 4.91 0.90 -3.58
C PHE A 451 3.53 1.49 -3.32
N GLN A 452 2.61 1.46 -4.28
CA GLN A 452 1.23 1.93 -4.06
C GLN A 452 0.47 1.06 -3.05
N LEU A 453 0.67 -0.26 -3.07
CA LEU A 453 0.09 -1.17 -2.09
C LEU A 453 0.67 -0.94 -0.69
N HIS A 454 2.00 -0.84 -0.56
CA HIS A 454 2.65 -0.55 0.74
C HIS A 454 2.36 0.87 1.26
N SER A 455 2.07 1.83 0.38
CA SER A 455 1.66 3.19 0.79
C SER A 455 0.28 3.26 1.43
N LEU A 456 -0.50 2.17 1.40
CA LEU A 456 -1.89 2.15 1.85
C LEU A 456 -2.73 3.20 1.08
N LYS A 457 -2.46 3.37 -0.22
CA LYS A 457 -3.06 4.43 -1.07
C LYS A 457 -4.59 4.44 -1.06
N ASN A 458 -5.20 3.27 -0.87
CA ASN A 458 -6.65 3.09 -0.83
C ASN A 458 -7.23 3.07 0.61
N TRP A 459 -6.45 3.49 1.60
CA TRP A 459 -6.87 3.60 3.00
C TRP A 459 -7.14 5.07 3.35
N TYR A 460 -8.31 5.33 3.93
CA TYR A 460 -8.66 6.63 4.49
C TYR A 460 -8.50 6.57 6.00
N ILE A 461 -7.49 7.29 6.50
CA ILE A 461 -6.99 7.20 7.88
C ILE A 461 -6.81 8.60 8.50
N PRO A 462 -7.86 9.43 8.61
CA PRO A 462 -7.73 10.87 8.85
C PRO A 462 -7.07 11.24 10.19
N LYS A 463 -7.16 10.35 11.19
CA LYS A 463 -6.62 10.57 12.54
C LYS A 463 -5.25 9.92 12.77
N ILE A 464 -4.62 9.33 11.75
CA ILE A 464 -3.35 8.64 11.92
C ILE A 464 -2.27 9.63 12.39
N LYS A 465 -1.54 9.26 13.43
CA LYS A 465 -0.41 10.03 13.97
C LYS A 465 0.85 9.19 14.04
N HIS A 466 0.69 7.91 14.38
CA HIS A 466 1.77 6.96 14.53
C HIS A 466 1.71 5.87 13.46
N PHE A 467 2.81 5.70 12.74
CA PHE A 467 2.99 4.63 11.76
C PHE A 467 4.40 4.06 11.93
N THR A 468 4.51 2.76 12.24
CA THR A 468 5.82 2.20 12.61
C THR A 468 6.87 2.32 11.51
N GLY A 469 6.45 2.33 10.24
CA GLY A 469 7.33 2.59 9.11
C GLY A 469 7.58 1.37 8.22
N HIS A 470 8.58 1.49 7.36
CA HIS A 470 8.91 0.48 6.35
C HIS A 470 10.32 -0.06 6.50
N ARG A 471 10.53 -1.30 6.07
CA ARG A 471 11.85 -1.94 5.96
C ARG A 471 12.00 -2.57 4.60
N PHE A 472 12.94 -2.06 3.82
CA PHE A 472 13.28 -2.65 2.53
C PHE A 472 14.13 -3.90 2.70
N LYS A 473 13.88 -4.91 1.85
CA LYS A 473 14.67 -6.14 1.79
C LYS A 473 15.19 -6.33 0.37
N PHE A 474 16.50 -6.18 0.20
CA PHE A 474 17.15 -6.31 -1.10
C PHE A 474 17.84 -7.66 -1.29
N ASN A 475 17.84 -8.52 -0.27
CA ASN A 475 18.57 -9.78 -0.29
C ASN A 475 17.62 -10.98 -0.22
N GLU A 476 17.97 -12.05 -0.94
CA GLU A 476 17.38 -13.37 -0.72
C GLU A 476 17.99 -13.96 0.56
N THR A 477 17.15 -14.55 1.41
CA THR A 477 17.53 -14.99 2.76
C THR A 477 18.71 -15.97 2.76
N THR A 478 19.83 -15.55 3.35
CA THR A 478 20.85 -16.32 4.13
C THR A 478 21.41 -17.65 3.61
N MET A 479 21.12 -18.08 2.38
CA MET A 479 21.70 -19.29 1.80
C MET A 479 23.08 -18.98 1.20
N THR A 480 24.09 -19.14 2.07
CA THR A 480 25.45 -19.65 1.80
C THR A 480 26.39 -18.81 0.91
N GLY A 481 27.22 -17.98 1.58
CA GLY A 481 28.39 -17.34 0.96
C GLY A 481 29.18 -16.49 1.96
N SER A 482 30.41 -16.14 1.58
CA SER A 482 31.21 -15.13 2.28
C SER A 482 30.54 -13.73 2.20
N PRO A 483 30.90 -12.77 3.06
CA PRO A 483 30.40 -11.39 2.99
C PRO A 483 30.55 -10.75 1.61
N GLU A 484 31.63 -11.08 0.88
CA GLU A 484 31.88 -10.56 -0.47
C GLU A 484 30.83 -11.07 -1.47
N ARG A 485 30.47 -12.35 -1.38
CA ARG A 485 29.42 -12.94 -2.24
C ARG A 485 28.05 -12.33 -1.95
N TYR A 486 27.79 -12.02 -0.68
CA TYR A 486 26.59 -11.30 -0.27
C TYR A 486 26.56 -9.89 -0.89
N ASN A 487 27.69 -9.18 -0.88
CA ASN A 487 27.80 -7.84 -1.43
C ASN A 487 27.64 -7.81 -2.94
N SER A 488 28.28 -8.75 -3.67
CA SER A 488 28.11 -8.86 -5.14
C SER A 488 26.65 -9.03 -5.52
N LYS A 489 25.94 -9.98 -4.87
CA LYS A 489 24.51 -10.20 -5.12
C LYS A 489 23.65 -8.99 -4.77
N LEU A 490 24.00 -8.26 -3.71
CA LEU A 490 23.29 -7.05 -3.34
C LEU A 490 23.44 -5.97 -4.42
N ILE A 491 24.66 -5.77 -4.94
CA ILE A 491 24.94 -4.83 -6.03
C ILE A 491 24.20 -5.24 -7.29
N GLU A 492 24.31 -6.51 -7.72
CA GLU A 492 23.57 -7.04 -8.88
C GLU A 492 22.05 -6.81 -8.76
N ASN A 493 21.50 -6.97 -7.55
CA ASN A 493 20.08 -6.74 -7.32
C ASN A 493 19.69 -5.25 -7.35
N LEU A 494 20.54 -4.36 -6.82
CA LEU A 494 20.35 -2.91 -6.94
C LEU A 494 20.44 -2.48 -8.41
N ASP A 495 21.34 -3.09 -9.17
CA ASP A 495 21.50 -2.80 -10.59
C ASP A 495 20.24 -3.21 -11.37
N PHE A 496 19.71 -4.39 -11.04
CA PHE A 496 18.47 -4.88 -11.61
C PHE A 496 17.28 -3.96 -11.26
N LEU A 497 17.16 -3.53 -10.00
CA LEU A 497 16.13 -2.59 -9.57
C LEU A 497 16.20 -1.27 -10.35
N HIS A 498 17.39 -0.68 -10.51
CA HIS A 498 17.53 0.56 -11.26
C HIS A 498 17.22 0.39 -12.75
N SER A 499 17.56 -0.76 -13.34
CA SER A 499 17.17 -1.06 -14.73
C SER A 499 15.64 -1.07 -14.91
N MET A 500 14.90 -1.61 -13.92
CA MET A 500 13.44 -1.58 -13.91
C MET A 500 12.91 -0.15 -13.75
N ILE A 501 13.48 0.61 -12.81
CA ILE A 501 13.12 2.02 -12.62
C ILE A 501 13.29 2.81 -13.92
N ALA A 502 14.44 2.67 -14.57
CA ALA A 502 14.74 3.38 -15.82
C ALA A 502 13.81 2.98 -16.97
N THR A 503 13.31 1.74 -16.97
CA THR A 503 12.36 1.28 -17.99
C THR A 503 10.94 1.80 -17.72
N GLU A 504 10.52 1.88 -16.46
CA GLU A 504 9.17 2.30 -16.09
C GLU A 504 8.97 3.82 -16.02
N THR A 505 10.03 4.56 -15.76
CA THR A 505 9.97 6.02 -15.64
C THR A 505 10.37 6.65 -16.97
N ASN A 506 9.38 7.09 -17.75
CA ASN A 506 9.57 7.79 -19.02
C ASN A 506 10.15 9.21 -18.87
N ASP A 507 10.47 9.63 -17.65
CA ASP A 507 11.06 10.93 -17.37
C ASP A 507 12.57 10.89 -17.64
N ALA A 508 13.20 12.05 -17.90
CA ALA A 508 14.67 12.17 -18.08
C ALA A 508 15.50 11.76 -16.84
N THR A 509 14.85 11.29 -15.77
CA THR A 509 15.43 10.99 -14.47
C THR A 509 14.88 9.67 -13.93
N PRO A 510 15.67 8.59 -13.94
CA PRO A 510 15.22 7.26 -13.54
C PRO A 510 15.11 7.13 -12.02
N TYR A 511 13.99 7.56 -11.44
CA TYR A 511 13.68 7.40 -10.02
C TYR A 511 12.17 7.22 -9.77
N PHE A 512 11.78 6.48 -8.74
CA PHE A 512 10.38 6.42 -8.33
C PHE A 512 10.03 7.51 -7.32
N ARG A 513 8.95 8.24 -7.59
CA ARG A 513 8.27 9.08 -6.59
C ARG A 513 7.38 8.19 -5.74
N ILE A 514 7.75 7.97 -4.49
CA ILE A 514 7.03 7.08 -3.58
C ILE A 514 6.43 7.85 -2.40
N ASN A 515 5.15 7.59 -2.14
CA ASN A 515 4.40 8.17 -1.02
C ASN A 515 4.15 7.09 0.03
N LEU A 516 5.20 6.49 0.59
CA LEU A 516 5.05 5.34 1.48
C LEU A 516 4.42 5.67 2.85
N ILE A 517 4.38 6.94 3.23
CA ILE A 517 3.95 7.38 4.55
C ILE A 517 2.52 7.93 4.42
N PRO A 518 1.53 7.34 5.12
CA PRO A 518 0.17 7.87 5.13
C PRO A 518 0.14 9.34 5.57
N GLU A 519 -0.76 10.10 4.97
CA GLU A 519 -0.95 11.52 5.32
C GLU A 519 -1.47 11.64 6.76
N GLY A 520 -0.91 12.58 7.52
CA GLY A 520 -1.21 12.80 8.94
C GLY A 520 -0.18 12.19 9.90
N VAL A 521 0.62 11.23 9.44
CA VAL A 521 1.71 10.63 10.24
C VAL A 521 2.73 11.69 10.61
N ILE A 522 3.03 11.79 11.91
CA ILE A 522 3.99 12.75 12.48
C ILE A 522 5.37 12.11 12.62
N ARG A 523 5.42 10.83 12.99
CA ARG A 523 6.66 10.10 13.25
C ARG A 523 6.64 8.71 12.61
N THR A 524 7.74 8.36 11.96
CA THR A 524 7.93 7.01 11.39
C THR A 524 9.39 6.59 11.26
N LYS A 525 9.62 5.40 10.73
CA LYS A 525 10.95 4.81 10.50
C LYS A 525 11.08 4.31 9.07
N ILE A 526 12.26 4.43 8.48
CA ILE A 526 12.61 3.79 7.22
C ILE A 526 13.92 3.04 7.43
N LEU A 527 13.83 1.71 7.34
CA LEU A 527 14.95 0.82 7.55
C LEU A 527 15.49 0.29 6.23
N ASN A 528 16.80 0.10 6.19
CA ASN A 528 17.57 -0.29 5.02
C ASN A 528 17.44 0.71 3.86
N TRP A 529 17.48 2.01 4.15
CA TRP A 529 17.55 3.03 3.10
C TRP A 529 18.86 2.88 2.31
N ILE A 530 18.81 2.91 0.98
CA ILE A 530 19.98 2.73 0.11
C ILE A 530 20.87 3.98 0.23
N PRO A 531 22.07 3.89 0.83
CA PRO A 531 23.04 4.97 0.76
C PRO A 531 23.68 4.96 -0.63
N LEU A 532 23.75 6.11 -1.29
CA LEU A 532 24.30 6.17 -2.64
C LEU A 532 25.72 6.73 -2.62
N SER A 533 26.71 5.86 -2.77
CA SER A 533 28.01 6.21 -3.39
C SER A 533 28.62 4.95 -4.01
N ILE A 534 28.14 4.57 -5.19
CA ILE A 534 28.75 3.46 -5.95
C ILE A 534 29.80 4.11 -6.85
N ASN A 535 31.04 4.20 -6.36
CA ASN A 535 32.17 4.60 -7.20
C ASN A 535 32.43 3.53 -8.27
N ASP A 536 32.72 4.00 -9.49
CA ASP A 536 32.90 3.31 -10.77
C ASP A 536 33.98 2.21 -10.84
N SER A 537 34.67 1.92 -9.74
CA SER A 537 35.88 1.10 -9.77
C SER A 537 35.64 -0.41 -9.76
N TYR A 538 34.38 -0.89 -9.84
CA TYR A 538 34.08 -2.33 -9.86
C TYR A 538 34.03 -2.95 -11.26
N HIS A 539 34.40 -2.22 -12.32
CA HIS A 539 34.69 -2.87 -13.59
C HIS A 539 35.95 -3.74 -13.45
N LEU A 540 35.71 -5.03 -13.21
CA LEU A 540 36.62 -6.15 -13.30
C LEU A 540 37.51 -6.02 -14.55
N ASN A 541 38.77 -5.62 -14.36
CA ASN A 541 39.86 -5.99 -15.27
C ASN A 541 40.19 -7.49 -15.10
N SER A 542 39.21 -8.36 -15.39
CA SER A 542 39.33 -9.83 -15.33
C SER A 542 39.59 -10.45 -16.70
N TYR A 543 40.23 -9.72 -17.61
CA TYR A 543 40.86 -10.31 -18.79
C TYR A 543 42.33 -9.88 -18.85
N GLY A 544 43.12 -10.44 -17.93
CA GLY A 544 44.56 -10.53 -18.11
C GLY A 544 44.88 -11.51 -19.23
N LYS A 545 44.94 -11.02 -20.48
CA LYS A 545 45.79 -11.62 -21.49
C LYS A 545 47.22 -11.15 -21.19
N GLU A 546 48.05 -12.05 -20.68
CA GLU A 546 49.49 -11.86 -20.61
C GLU A 546 50.07 -11.60 -22.01
N PRO A 547 50.93 -10.59 -22.21
CA PRO A 547 51.79 -10.53 -23.37
C PRO A 547 53.03 -11.39 -23.10
N ASN A 548 53.14 -12.52 -23.80
CA ASN A 548 54.37 -13.30 -23.87
C ASN A 548 55.49 -12.48 -24.53
N THR A 549 56.40 -11.95 -23.73
CA THR A 549 57.73 -11.51 -24.19
C THR A 549 58.66 -12.73 -24.27
N THR A 550 58.92 -13.18 -25.49
CA THR A 550 60.00 -14.11 -25.82
C THR A 550 61.36 -13.46 -25.50
N THR A 551 62.08 -14.04 -24.55
CA THR A 551 63.51 -13.77 -24.36
C THR A 551 64.29 -15.02 -24.77
N THR A 552 65.08 -14.84 -25.82
CA THR A 552 66.07 -15.76 -26.38
C THR A 552 67.23 -15.94 -25.41
N THR A 553 67.55 -17.18 -25.02
CA THR A 553 68.92 -17.57 -24.68
C THR A 553 69.14 -19.05 -24.96
N ASN A 554 70.20 -19.30 -25.72
CA ASN A 554 70.70 -20.58 -26.18
C ASN A 554 71.38 -21.37 -25.05
N SER A 555 71.17 -22.69 -25.01
CA SER A 555 72.20 -23.66 -24.64
C SER A 555 71.88 -25.03 -25.21
N THR A 556 72.70 -25.44 -26.19
CA THR A 556 73.06 -26.82 -26.57
C THR A 556 73.54 -27.59 -25.32
N THR A 557 73.37 -28.90 -25.13
CA THR A 557 73.72 -30.04 -26.01
C THR A 557 73.15 -31.34 -25.38
N GLU A 558 72.72 -32.28 -26.24
CA GLU A 558 72.85 -33.77 -26.16
C GLU A 558 72.49 -34.49 -24.82
N ASN A 559 71.63 -35.50 -24.73
CA ASN A 559 71.62 -36.76 -25.48
C ASN A 559 70.54 -37.73 -24.92
N ASN A 560 69.98 -38.53 -25.82
CA ASN A 560 69.54 -39.93 -25.72
C ASN A 560 68.32 -40.38 -24.87
N ASN A 561 67.31 -40.77 -25.65
CA ASN A 561 66.67 -42.10 -25.72
C ASN A 561 65.42 -42.43 -24.90
N ASN A 562 64.42 -42.81 -25.72
CA ASN A 562 63.46 -43.91 -25.61
C ASN A 562 62.00 -43.64 -25.21
N ASP A 563 61.18 -43.84 -26.26
CA ASP A 563 60.00 -44.69 -26.33
C ASP A 563 58.59 -44.11 -26.09
N ASN A 564 57.88 -44.00 -27.22
CA ASN A 564 56.57 -44.58 -27.55
C ASN A 564 55.33 -44.24 -26.70
N TYR A 565 54.42 -43.44 -27.27
CA TYR A 565 53.06 -43.84 -27.74
C TYR A 565 52.30 -42.56 -28.16
N ARG A 566 52.00 -42.36 -29.46
CA ARG A 566 50.71 -42.61 -30.13
C ARG A 566 49.51 -41.82 -29.54
N ASP A 567 49.10 -40.73 -30.18
CA ASP A 567 47.97 -40.77 -31.13
C ASP A 567 47.71 -39.44 -31.84
N THR A 568 47.38 -39.62 -33.11
CA THR A 568 47.06 -38.68 -34.19
C THR A 568 45.65 -38.07 -34.06
N PHE A 569 45.49 -36.77 -34.33
CA PHE A 569 44.39 -36.29 -35.19
C PHE A 569 44.78 -35.00 -35.93
N GLN A 570 44.38 -34.96 -37.19
CA GLN A 570 44.92 -34.16 -38.29
C GLN A 570 44.39 -32.72 -38.32
N ASN A 571 45.30 -31.80 -38.65
CA ASN A 571 45.02 -30.47 -39.14
C ASN A 571 44.44 -30.51 -40.55
N LYS A 572 43.35 -29.77 -40.79
CA LYS A 572 42.94 -29.31 -42.12
C LYS A 572 42.79 -27.79 -42.10
N THR A 573 43.77 -27.14 -42.73
CA THR A 573 43.81 -25.73 -43.07
C THR A 573 42.73 -25.40 -44.11
N LEU A 574 41.95 -24.35 -43.86
CA LEU A 574 41.21 -23.63 -44.89
C LEU A 574 41.26 -22.12 -44.59
N SER A 575 41.60 -21.41 -45.65
CA SER A 575 41.91 -20.00 -45.76
C SER A 575 40.67 -19.10 -45.71
N VAL A 576 40.85 -17.94 -45.06
CA VAL A 576 40.44 -16.58 -45.47
C VAL A 576 39.14 -16.46 -46.29
N ASN A 577 38.11 -15.90 -45.65
CA ASN A 577 37.26 -14.88 -46.27
C ASN A 577 36.78 -13.91 -45.19
N SER A 578 37.12 -12.64 -45.40
CA SER A 578 36.70 -11.46 -44.66
C SER A 578 35.22 -11.17 -44.90
N HIS A 579 34.41 -11.15 -43.84
CA HIS A 579 33.09 -10.53 -43.86
C HIS A 579 32.80 -9.89 -42.51
N ASP A 580 32.75 -8.56 -42.52
CA ASP A 580 31.94 -7.64 -41.71
C ASP A 580 31.44 -8.14 -40.34
N ASP A 581 32.32 -8.05 -39.33
CA ASP A 581 31.90 -8.06 -37.93
C ASP A 581 31.27 -6.69 -37.58
N LEU A 582 29.94 -6.62 -37.74
CA LEU A 582 29.11 -5.68 -36.99
C LEU A 582 29.24 -6.02 -35.50
N ASN A 583 30.21 -5.37 -34.85
CA ASN A 583 30.34 -5.32 -33.40
C ASN A 583 29.08 -4.68 -32.80
N ASN A 584 28.11 -5.52 -32.44
CA ASN A 584 27.10 -5.21 -31.43
C ASN A 584 27.81 -5.10 -30.08
N ASN A 585 28.47 -3.96 -29.87
CA ASN A 585 28.84 -3.49 -28.55
C ASN A 585 27.53 -3.19 -27.82
N ASN A 586 26.98 -4.20 -27.14
CA ASN A 586 26.01 -3.97 -26.08
C ASN A 586 26.75 -3.17 -24.99
N GLU A 587 26.68 -1.84 -25.09
CA GLU A 587 27.10 -0.93 -24.04
C GLU A 587 26.35 -1.33 -22.76
N THR A 588 27.02 -2.08 -21.89
CA THR A 588 26.56 -2.29 -20.53
C THR A 588 26.54 -0.92 -19.87
N ILE A 589 25.34 -0.38 -19.72
CA ILE A 589 25.05 0.89 -19.04
C ILE A 589 25.66 0.80 -17.64
N SER A 590 26.85 1.39 -17.47
CA SER A 590 27.53 1.43 -16.18
C SER A 590 26.82 2.46 -15.28
N PHE A 591 26.69 2.14 -14.00
CA PHE A 591 26.05 2.97 -12.97
C PHE A 591 26.72 4.33 -12.72
N SER A 592 27.78 4.64 -13.47
CA SER A 592 28.77 5.66 -13.17
C SER A 592 28.31 7.10 -13.32
N ASN A 593 27.17 7.36 -13.96
CA ASN A 593 26.76 8.73 -14.28
C ASN A 593 25.52 9.26 -13.55
N ASN A 594 24.90 8.47 -12.67
CA ASN A 594 23.64 8.90 -12.05
C ASN A 594 23.79 9.09 -10.53
N ASN A 595 24.19 10.31 -10.14
CA ASN A 595 23.99 10.87 -8.79
C ASN A 595 22.49 11.05 -8.43
N LYS A 596 21.61 10.21 -8.96
CA LYS A 596 20.16 10.31 -8.81
C LYS A 596 19.70 9.26 -7.79
N PRO A 597 18.71 9.57 -6.94
CA PRO A 597 18.19 8.62 -5.98
C PRO A 597 17.39 7.52 -6.67
N PHE A 598 17.38 6.30 -6.11
CA PHE A 598 16.42 5.26 -6.53
C PHE A 598 14.98 5.69 -6.24
N PHE A 599 14.80 6.32 -5.07
CA PHE A 599 13.51 6.67 -4.52
C PHE A 599 13.48 8.13 -4.09
N CYS A 600 12.40 8.82 -4.41
CA CYS A 600 12.04 10.11 -3.83
C CYS A 600 10.86 9.90 -2.89
N LEU A 601 11.16 9.80 -1.59
CA LEU A 601 10.19 9.67 -0.52
C LEU A 601 9.56 11.03 -0.23
N LYS A 602 8.24 11.12 -0.37
CA LYS A 602 7.48 12.34 -0.11
C LYS A 602 6.52 12.18 1.06
N SER A 603 6.46 13.20 1.92
CA SER A 603 5.44 13.37 2.94
C SER A 603 5.31 14.83 3.35
N LYS A 604 4.08 15.34 3.43
CA LYS A 604 3.80 16.70 3.91
C LYS A 604 3.61 16.77 5.43
N SER A 605 3.22 15.68 6.10
CA SER A 605 2.88 15.71 7.54
C SER A 605 4.02 15.29 8.45
N LEU A 606 5.03 14.61 7.91
CA LEU A 606 6.08 13.99 8.71
C LEU A 606 6.99 15.02 9.37
N GLN A 607 7.16 14.91 10.69
CA GLN A 607 8.04 15.77 11.48
C GLN A 607 9.28 15.04 11.99
N VAL A 608 9.19 13.73 12.24
CA VAL A 608 10.30 12.92 12.78
C VAL A 608 10.50 11.65 11.96
N LEU A 609 11.71 11.46 11.43
CA LEU A 609 12.09 10.28 10.66
C LEU A 609 13.26 9.57 11.32
N GLU A 610 13.09 8.30 11.69
CA GLU A 610 14.22 7.42 11.99
C GLU A 610 14.69 6.73 10.70
N LEU A 611 15.94 6.93 10.33
CA LEU A 611 16.54 6.39 9.11
C LEU A 611 17.66 5.42 9.48
N LYS A 612 17.59 4.20 8.94
CA LYS A 612 18.65 3.20 9.07
C LYS A 612 19.14 2.81 7.69
N PHE A 613 20.43 2.92 7.46
CA PHE A 613 21.01 2.59 6.16
C PHE A 613 21.05 1.08 5.90
N LEU A 614 21.03 0.75 4.61
CA LEU A 614 21.25 -0.61 4.12
C LEU A 614 22.66 -1.08 4.53
N ASN A 615 22.71 -2.12 5.35
CA ASN A 615 23.97 -2.74 5.76
C ASN A 615 24.47 -3.72 4.69
N GLY A 616 25.79 -3.86 4.59
CA GLY A 616 26.45 -4.82 3.69
C GLY A 616 27.28 -4.14 2.61
N LEU A 617 27.10 -2.86 2.33
CA LEU A 617 27.97 -2.14 1.40
C LEU A 617 29.29 -1.81 2.11
N THR A 618 30.23 -2.76 2.14
CA THR A 618 31.48 -2.68 2.92
C THR A 618 32.48 -1.67 2.40
N ASN A 619 32.29 -1.16 1.19
CA ASN A 619 33.26 -0.33 0.48
C ASN A 619 32.73 1.09 0.20
N LEU A 620 31.72 1.54 0.97
CA LEU A 620 31.22 2.90 0.85
C LEU A 620 32.24 3.89 1.41
N LYS A 621 32.84 4.67 0.52
CA LYS A 621 33.71 5.79 0.91
C LYS A 621 32.93 6.94 1.51
N ILE A 622 31.67 7.11 1.13
CA ILE A 622 30.77 8.19 1.58
C ILE A 622 29.34 7.63 1.67
N ILE A 623 28.56 8.02 2.66
CA ILE A 623 27.12 7.78 2.69
C ILE A 623 26.42 9.05 2.23
N ASN A 624 25.88 9.04 1.02
CA ASN A 624 25.04 10.14 0.55
C ASN A 624 23.56 9.85 0.86
N ILE A 625 22.97 10.70 1.67
CA ILE A 625 21.53 10.71 1.99
C ILE A 625 20.85 11.56 0.92
N GLN A 626 19.96 10.93 0.16
CA GLN A 626 19.25 11.59 -0.93
C GLN A 626 17.83 11.05 -1.12
N GLY A 627 17.00 11.83 -1.84
CA GLY A 627 15.64 11.46 -2.17
C GLY A 627 14.62 11.69 -1.05
N LEU A 628 14.92 12.54 -0.07
CA LEU A 628 14.00 12.85 1.04
C LEU A 628 13.30 14.19 0.78
N TYR A 629 12.05 14.15 0.28
CA TYR A 629 11.22 15.33 0.02
C TYR A 629 10.19 15.51 1.16
N LEU A 630 10.68 16.03 2.28
CA LEU A 630 9.98 16.05 3.56
C LEU A 630 10.00 17.48 4.12
N SER A 631 9.25 18.37 3.47
CA SER A 631 9.29 19.82 3.73
C SER A 631 9.02 20.22 5.18
N ASN A 632 8.25 19.41 5.93
CA ASN A 632 7.90 19.66 7.34
C ASN A 632 8.71 18.82 8.34
N LEU A 633 9.74 18.11 7.87
CA LEU A 633 10.59 17.29 8.72
C LEU A 633 11.45 18.17 9.61
N GLN A 634 11.27 18.05 10.92
CA GLN A 634 12.01 18.81 11.93
C GLN A 634 13.22 18.05 12.47
N LYS A 635 13.14 16.71 12.46
CA LYS A 635 14.13 15.85 13.12
C LYS A 635 14.42 14.57 12.31
N ILE A 636 15.69 14.29 12.11
CA ILE A 636 16.16 13.00 11.58
C ILE A 636 16.91 12.26 12.68
N ILE A 637 16.59 10.99 12.88
CA ILE A 637 17.29 10.09 13.80
C ILE A 637 18.04 9.06 12.96
N LEU A 638 19.37 9.12 12.95
CA LEU A 638 20.22 8.16 12.25
C LEU A 638 20.54 6.98 13.16
N ASN A 639 20.09 5.79 12.75
CA ASN A 639 20.30 4.55 13.48
C ASN A 639 21.40 3.72 12.82
N ASN A 640 22.57 3.60 13.48
CA ASN A 640 23.79 3.01 12.91
C ASN A 640 24.36 1.86 13.76
N ASP A 641 23.51 0.89 14.09
CA ASP A 641 23.84 -0.24 14.97
C ASP A 641 24.99 -1.16 14.54
N LYS A 642 25.46 -1.11 13.29
CA LYS A 642 26.27 -2.20 12.70
C LYS A 642 27.51 -1.78 11.93
N PHE A 643 27.88 -0.50 11.89
CA PHE A 643 29.23 -0.13 11.43
C PHE A 643 30.21 -0.43 12.56
N LYS A 644 30.51 -1.72 12.76
CA LYS A 644 31.53 -2.16 13.72
C LYS A 644 32.88 -1.67 13.23
N LEU A 645 33.33 -0.56 13.78
CA LEU A 645 34.69 -0.07 13.62
C LEU A 645 35.29 0.08 15.03
N SER A 646 36.55 -0.30 15.19
CA SER A 646 37.26 -0.20 16.47
C SER A 646 37.42 1.27 16.90
N LYS A 647 37.63 1.48 18.20
CA LYS A 647 37.63 2.81 18.82
C LYS A 647 38.81 3.67 18.31
N PRO A 648 38.59 4.95 17.95
CA PRO A 648 39.66 5.91 17.76
C PRO A 648 40.18 6.45 19.10
N ILE A 649 41.47 6.73 19.20
CA ILE A 649 42.12 7.45 20.32
C ILE A 649 42.50 8.84 19.82
N ILE A 650 41.91 9.88 20.41
CA ILE A 650 42.24 11.29 20.12
C ILE A 650 43.39 11.69 21.04
N SER A 651 44.50 12.19 20.49
CA SER A 651 45.62 12.72 21.29
C SER A 651 45.54 14.25 21.40
N ASP A 652 45.53 14.76 22.64
CA ASP A 652 45.29 16.17 23.01
C ASP A 652 46.37 17.17 22.58
N LYS A 653 47.49 16.76 21.97
CA LYS A 653 48.66 17.64 21.93
C LYS A 653 48.67 18.73 20.84
N ARG A 654 47.73 18.76 19.87
CA ARG A 654 47.79 19.76 18.77
C ARG A 654 46.47 20.25 18.14
N ASN A 655 45.28 19.92 18.68
CA ASN A 655 44.00 20.16 17.96
C ASN A 655 43.99 19.63 16.51
N SER A 656 44.88 18.68 16.19
CA SER A 656 44.98 18.02 14.90
C SER A 656 44.66 16.55 15.11
N ILE A 657 43.70 16.02 14.36
CA ILE A 657 43.38 14.59 14.33
C ILE A 657 44.57 13.87 13.69
N ILE A 658 45.45 13.28 14.52
CA ILE A 658 46.53 12.41 14.04
C ILE A 658 46.07 10.98 14.22
N MET A 659 45.83 10.28 13.11
CA MET A 659 45.51 8.86 13.13
C MET A 659 46.78 8.07 13.48
N ILE A 660 46.75 7.33 14.58
CA ILE A 660 47.80 6.36 14.89
C ILE A 660 47.60 5.19 13.92
N ASN A 661 48.53 5.01 12.98
CA ASN A 661 48.61 3.85 12.10
C ASN A 661 48.86 2.58 12.94
N SER A 662 47.82 2.00 13.55
CA SER A 662 47.84 0.60 13.96
C SER A 662 47.49 -0.23 12.73
N MET A 663 48.46 -0.96 12.21
CA MET A 663 48.46 -1.58 10.87
C MET A 663 47.36 -2.62 10.57
N GLU A 664 46.43 -2.93 11.47
CA GLU A 664 45.48 -4.04 11.27
C GLU A 664 44.03 -3.76 11.66
N ALA A 665 43.67 -2.51 11.95
CA ALA A 665 42.29 -2.12 12.17
C ALA A 665 41.98 -0.82 11.44
N ASN A 666 41.47 -0.94 10.22
CA ASN A 666 40.94 0.17 9.43
C ASN A 666 39.73 0.79 10.16
N ASN A 667 40.00 1.67 11.11
CA ASN A 667 39.01 2.56 11.73
C ASN A 667 38.67 3.67 10.75
N GLU A 668 38.15 3.31 9.59
CA GLU A 668 37.79 4.25 8.55
C GLU A 668 36.55 5.02 8.98
N PHE A 669 36.72 6.31 9.24
CA PHE A 669 35.58 7.18 9.42
C PHE A 669 34.76 7.23 8.14
N ILE A 670 33.44 7.12 8.25
CA ILE A 670 32.54 7.16 7.10
C ILE A 670 31.95 8.57 7.00
N PRO A 671 32.32 9.37 5.99
CA PRO A 671 31.68 10.64 5.70
C PRO A 671 30.19 10.43 5.38
N ILE A 672 29.33 11.27 5.95
CA ILE A 672 27.92 11.38 5.61
C ILE A 672 27.69 12.74 4.95
N GLU A 673 27.04 12.71 3.79
CA GLU A 673 26.65 13.89 3.05
C GLU A 673 25.15 13.85 2.76
N PHE A 674 24.53 15.02 2.74
CA PHE A 674 23.18 15.23 2.23
C PHE A 674 23.29 15.81 0.83
N SER A 675 22.56 15.24 -0.12
CA SER A 675 22.48 15.79 -1.48
C SER A 675 21.45 16.93 -1.59
N ASN A 676 21.51 17.64 -2.72
CA ASN A 676 20.49 18.57 -3.18
C ASN A 676 19.20 17.89 -3.68
N TRP A 677 19.13 16.56 -3.74
CA TRP A 677 17.92 15.79 -4.03
C TRP A 677 17.02 15.62 -2.80
N ASN A 678 17.21 16.47 -1.80
CA ASN A 678 16.44 16.48 -0.58
C ASN A 678 15.72 17.83 -0.45
N ASP A 679 14.49 17.79 0.05
CA ASP A 679 13.82 18.95 0.62
C ASP A 679 13.67 18.71 2.14
N LEU A 680 14.66 19.21 2.88
CA LEU A 680 14.80 19.10 4.34
C LEU A 680 14.94 20.49 4.97
N THR A 681 14.31 21.49 4.36
CA THR A 681 14.43 22.89 4.75
C THR A 681 14.00 23.14 6.19
N SER A 682 13.01 22.41 6.70
CA SER A 682 12.54 22.54 8.11
C SER A 682 13.35 21.74 9.13
N CYS A 683 14.40 21.01 8.72
CA CYS A 683 15.12 20.12 9.61
C CYS A 683 16.02 20.93 10.57
N THR A 684 15.72 20.85 11.86
CA THR A 684 16.42 21.58 12.92
C THR A 684 17.33 20.69 13.77
N GLU A 685 17.11 19.38 13.79
CA GLU A 685 17.78 18.45 14.70
C GLU A 685 18.21 17.15 13.99
N LEU A 686 19.47 16.76 14.17
CA LEU A 686 19.98 15.42 13.82
C LEU A 686 20.34 14.66 15.09
N ASN A 687 19.74 13.48 15.29
CA ASN A 687 20.01 12.62 16.43
C ASN A 687 20.59 11.29 16.00
N PHE A 688 21.28 10.64 16.93
CA PHE A 688 21.95 9.37 16.72
C PHE A 688 21.47 8.38 17.77
N THR A 689 21.04 7.20 17.34
CA THR A 689 20.64 6.12 18.25
C THR A 689 21.58 4.94 18.13
N SER A 690 21.97 4.39 19.28
CA SER A 690 22.59 3.07 19.39
C SER A 690 21.56 2.09 19.98
N SER A 691 21.30 1.00 19.28
CA SER A 691 20.39 -0.09 19.70
C SER A 691 20.75 -0.76 21.02
N SER A 692 21.91 -0.48 21.59
CA SER A 692 22.37 -1.06 22.86
C SER A 692 21.55 -0.63 24.09
N SER A 693 20.56 0.25 23.94
CA SER A 693 19.77 0.79 25.06
C SER A 693 18.57 -0.06 25.48
N SER A 694 18.10 -1.02 24.68
CA SER A 694 16.76 -1.63 24.91
C SER A 694 16.71 -3.05 25.47
N LEU A 695 17.82 -3.79 25.64
CA LEU A 695 17.76 -5.10 26.31
C LEU A 695 18.95 -5.36 27.25
N ASN A 696 18.64 -5.40 28.55
CA ASN A 696 19.42 -5.99 29.65
C ASN A 696 20.83 -5.43 29.89
N LYS A 697 20.88 -4.42 30.77
CA LYS A 697 22.04 -3.74 31.38
C LYS A 697 23.03 -4.64 32.16
N VAL A 698 23.12 -5.94 31.92
CA VAL A 698 23.86 -6.82 32.85
C VAL A 698 25.35 -6.97 32.54
N ASN A 699 25.89 -6.61 31.37
CA ASN A 699 27.36 -6.62 31.15
C ASN A 699 27.82 -5.68 30.00
N GLN A 700 27.84 -4.36 30.23
CA GLN A 700 28.28 -3.35 29.25
C GLN A 700 29.74 -2.91 29.47
N ASN A 701 30.70 -3.46 28.71
CA ASN A 701 32.07 -2.91 28.62
C ASN A 701 32.55 -2.64 27.17
N SER A 702 31.72 -2.91 26.15
CA SER A 702 32.04 -2.60 24.76
C SER A 702 31.08 -1.58 24.15
N ASN A 703 31.22 -0.31 24.58
CA ASN A 703 30.67 0.84 23.84
C ASN A 703 31.33 0.89 22.45
N THR A 704 30.72 0.26 21.46
CA THR A 704 31.04 0.47 20.05
C THR A 704 30.43 1.80 19.65
N LYS A 705 31.26 2.85 19.59
CA LYS A 705 30.87 4.15 19.04
C LYS A 705 30.84 4.02 17.51
N SER A 706 29.86 4.66 16.87
CA SER A 706 29.92 4.90 15.43
C SER A 706 31.11 5.83 15.14
N ASN A 707 31.68 5.72 13.93
CA ASN A 707 32.76 6.61 13.47
C ASN A 707 32.25 7.39 12.25
N LEU A 708 31.27 8.29 12.45
CA LEU A 708 30.69 9.08 11.35
C LEU A 708 31.37 10.44 11.26
N ILE A 709 31.60 10.91 10.05
CA ILE A 709 32.09 12.27 9.80
C ILE A 709 31.05 13.06 9.03
N PHE A 710 30.76 14.28 9.47
CA PHE A 710 29.89 15.21 8.75
C PHE A 710 30.68 16.44 8.31
N CYS A 711 30.58 16.81 7.03
CA CYS A 711 31.13 18.08 6.54
C CYS A 711 30.18 19.23 6.89
N ILE A 712 30.64 20.22 7.65
CA ILE A 712 29.80 21.36 8.07
C ILE A 712 29.31 22.18 6.88
N LYS A 713 30.12 22.31 5.82
CA LYS A 713 29.70 23.00 4.59
C LYS A 713 28.49 22.29 3.96
N ASN A 714 28.55 20.96 3.83
CA ASN A 714 27.46 20.16 3.28
C ASN A 714 26.19 20.27 4.15
N LEU A 715 26.34 20.22 5.48
CA LEU A 715 25.21 20.40 6.40
C LEU A 715 24.57 21.79 6.28
N LYS A 716 25.36 22.87 6.23
CA LYS A 716 24.82 24.24 6.04
C LYS A 716 24.10 24.42 4.71
N GLU A 717 24.60 23.78 3.65
CA GLU A 717 24.03 23.87 2.31
C GLU A 717 22.70 23.11 2.18
N ASN A 718 22.62 21.91 2.75
CA ASN A 718 21.46 21.01 2.54
C ASN A 718 20.50 20.95 3.73
N LEU A 719 20.91 21.43 4.90
CA LEU A 719 20.12 21.54 6.13
C LEU A 719 20.31 22.94 6.74
N PRO A 720 19.83 24.00 6.08
CA PRO A 720 20.15 25.38 6.43
C PRO A 720 19.67 25.80 7.83
N ASN A 721 18.62 25.15 8.35
CA ASN A 721 18.04 25.43 9.66
C ASN A 721 18.57 24.50 10.78
N LEU A 722 19.60 23.69 10.48
CA LEU A 722 20.15 22.74 11.44
C LEU A 722 20.84 23.45 12.61
N LYS A 723 20.43 23.09 13.83
CA LYS A 723 21.04 23.59 15.05
C LYS A 723 22.20 22.69 15.47
N PHE A 724 23.40 23.04 15.03
CA PHE A 724 24.61 22.23 15.26
C PHE A 724 24.86 21.87 16.73
N ARG A 725 24.69 22.83 17.66
CA ARG A 725 24.88 22.60 19.10
C ARG A 725 23.87 21.62 19.71
N GLU A 726 22.64 21.61 19.20
CA GLU A 726 21.59 20.69 19.68
C GLU A 726 21.76 19.29 19.06
N SER A 727 22.31 19.22 17.85
CA SER A 727 22.46 17.97 17.08
C SER A 727 23.77 17.20 17.37
N PHE A 728 24.82 17.90 17.79
CA PHE A 728 26.16 17.33 17.91
C PHE A 728 26.84 17.76 19.21
N GLU A 729 27.04 16.81 20.13
CA GLU A 729 27.75 17.07 21.39
C GLU A 729 29.21 17.53 21.17
N ASN A 730 29.86 17.06 20.09
CA ASN A 730 31.24 17.39 19.75
C ASN A 730 31.38 18.66 18.88
N PHE A 731 30.30 19.42 18.68
CA PHE A 731 30.36 20.69 17.94
C PHE A 731 30.75 21.84 18.86
N PHE A 732 31.85 22.53 18.54
CA PHE A 732 32.38 23.65 19.31
C PHE A 732 31.99 24.99 18.67
N ASP A 733 32.34 25.19 17.40
CA ASP A 733 32.10 26.43 16.67
C ASP A 733 32.08 26.25 15.14
N GLU A 734 31.75 27.31 14.42
CA GLU A 734 31.64 27.32 12.95
C GLU A 734 32.98 27.26 12.20
N ARG A 735 34.12 27.36 12.89
CA ARG A 735 35.44 27.22 12.26
C ARG A 735 35.79 25.76 12.02
N GLN A 736 35.12 24.85 12.72
CA GLN A 736 35.22 23.42 12.46
C GLN A 736 34.79 23.13 11.01
N LYS A 737 35.57 22.28 10.33
CA LYS A 737 35.23 21.81 8.97
C LYS A 737 34.41 20.53 9.01
N PHE A 738 34.64 19.72 10.03
CA PHE A 738 34.07 18.39 10.18
C PHE A 738 33.60 18.18 11.62
N ILE A 739 32.52 17.41 11.76
CA ILE A 739 32.01 16.92 13.05
C ILE A 739 32.13 15.41 13.06
N VAL A 740 32.69 14.87 14.14
CA VAL A 740 32.86 13.43 14.35
C VAL A 740 31.84 12.96 15.38
N VAL A 741 31.06 11.91 15.06
CA VAL A 741 29.99 11.35 15.90
C VAL A 741 30.23 9.89 16.23
#